data_AF-A0A662QYN9-F1
#
_entry.id   AF-A0A662QYN9-F1
#
_cell.length_a   1.000
_cell.length_b   1.000
_cell.length_c   1.000
_cell.angle_alpha   90.00
_cell.angle_beta   90.00
_cell.angle_gamma   90.00
#
_symmetry.space_group_name_H-M   'P 1'
#
loop_
_entity.id
_entity.type
_entity.pdbx_description
1 polymer ?
#
loop_
_entity_poly.entity_id
_entity_poly.type
_entity_poly.pdbx_seq_one_letter_code
_entity_poly.pdbx_strand_id
1 'polypeptide(L)'
;MTVQKKAIMFTTDALIGMSLLIIAAAIIFSQDASRMPYRYTFEQANVISEDFVSMLSSIEFSSVNETLRESIISDTNVSSDDYGEDLVYIIGALWAENSTISMSYARQLTQAYIGALIPVGYSYGLFIDDEEIYSDSKGDYGVLSASKRMISGIHEGLPTKGISTRVSISNILSKNTAKFIYFGGFVGEGNITKIFMLPDAVGSVTNVYIEMDAGTNFTMSVNENFAGTYTMSSMVPMYANNWTMPSSYYSLFSPRENTIQINFTDAQNSYIGGGYIKVAYNTSQMDTTMIDLDNGNVSERYGFPGINGFINLYSSFYVPGTLNSMRIYLHIFNPYTTFLYVGNTRVYQNQTNQTQHIYINDTALSSMLNYASMSEATIPIRFGVKNMTGLGFGSDVVEVTDLSGSMGTFDVQPGNQERIAVAKVCDKEFVDTVLANEGQRVGLIAYGTSTDNSRTVYLTDNNVTLKAMIDGYDHDLSWTCISCGVKSATDMLVSTINVTTVVNNGTIWYYNDSYLNTEPPDDSEGRKWYEYNYTLTSEWDTGNGVFGAGSASMPITTLLTTAGSSGNRTYVNLWDDNITTIPVSFETGYNSTANTYGWNMGDDGWDHDLQDNSGPYGYDDNIDYNLVVNGMLEFDTRTGAPARNRCAGYDCSGAYGIQMDITPEAYSILSSSGMAKLSFKYEWDGNDDPFWNSDEVWIKARWTSPTTGIHYLGSELSSAGGDTTPEIDFRDNPNNDIPLTNTVHTMTNRIEGPGTYYLEIGGKLLASWWSGSNKWGYFRFDDILLEIKNGTDTYYFRKNFTIDDVNKVGRGFLKVVSDDMADIYLNGELIDADPGPEHDADYWNRIEFIDRSYFRQGSNVLSAKLYNTIGSTRFDLKLETFNNSRNRAMLIMSDGGANRCFGACPEGAKKQAINFACDAYENYGIISHAVGFGVPPSLDEETLQSIADCGRGMYRSSNNADELKQIYQDIANAMISYTTQRSNITGEYTITTLYPDSYIEYNYTPSVDLDYGEISLTFDSLTFGETSGNPGVESPKNGSYWIPPSVEVIDAKATSYSSEFWTSILNVRNETSGWVNVYNLSTYGDDFTKFGDPYIVFMPVSLIGQNQTNYVQINTGTNETYFTGGSPDSKVIYTIKIKGIASYGEISPKADGCEWVVEQYNGNNATIKIPSDYNGTKTCEFSSAQIVYDHDDSIDNAAILLLQQLDVTGDNRIDIAIDQTNINICIIKVTDIPWMWGPAILKLEIWK
;
A
#
# COMPACT_ATOMS: atom_id res chain seq x y z
N MET A 1 12.57 -86.77 114.51
CA MET A 1 11.99 -87.21 113.23
C MET A 1 11.19 -86.04 112.63
N THR A 2 11.35 -85.80 111.32
CA THR A 2 10.50 -85.02 110.40
C THR A 2 10.28 -83.49 110.48
N VAL A 3 10.91 -82.73 111.39
CA VAL A 3 10.85 -81.23 111.36
C VAL A 3 12.20 -80.56 110.99
N GLN A 4 13.34 -81.07 111.46
CA GLN A 4 14.66 -80.46 111.17
C GLN A 4 15.13 -80.59 109.70
N LYS A 5 14.67 -81.61 108.95
CA LYS A 5 15.01 -81.75 107.52
C LYS A 5 14.23 -80.78 106.61
N LYS A 6 13.05 -80.32 107.05
CA LYS A 6 12.25 -79.31 106.31
C LYS A 6 12.77 -77.89 106.53
N ALA A 7 13.29 -77.59 107.73
CA ALA A 7 13.89 -76.29 108.02
C ALA A 7 15.19 -76.04 107.23
N ILE A 8 16.03 -77.07 107.06
CA ILE A 8 17.27 -76.96 106.26
C ILE A 8 16.95 -76.79 104.77
N MET A 9 15.94 -77.50 104.23
CA MET A 9 15.56 -77.31 102.82
C MET A 9 14.99 -75.92 102.56
N PHE A 10 14.18 -75.36 103.47
CA PHE A 10 13.67 -73.99 103.32
C PHE A 10 14.75 -72.90 103.40
N THR A 11 15.75 -73.05 104.28
CA THR A 11 16.89 -72.11 104.31
C THR A 11 17.84 -72.32 103.12
N THR A 12 17.97 -73.54 102.61
CA THR A 12 18.78 -73.82 101.41
C THR A 12 18.11 -73.26 100.16
N ASP A 13 16.80 -73.43 100.00
CA ASP A 13 16.04 -72.85 98.87
C ASP A 13 15.98 -71.33 98.96
N ALA A 14 15.89 -70.75 100.16
CA ALA A 14 15.98 -69.30 100.34
C ALA A 14 17.39 -68.76 100.02
N LEU A 15 18.46 -69.50 100.37
CA LEU A 15 19.84 -69.15 100.02
C LEU A 15 20.11 -69.32 98.53
N ILE A 16 19.58 -70.36 97.88
CA ILE A 16 19.68 -70.58 96.43
C ILE A 16 18.87 -69.52 95.68
N GLY A 17 17.67 -69.18 96.14
CA GLY A 17 16.85 -68.10 95.58
C GLY A 17 17.50 -66.72 95.73
N MET A 18 18.10 -66.43 96.89
CA MET A 18 18.81 -65.17 97.13
C MET A 18 20.11 -65.10 96.34
N SER A 19 20.85 -66.20 96.18
CA SER A 19 22.05 -66.24 95.34
C SER A 19 21.72 -66.18 93.85
N LEU A 20 20.62 -66.77 93.39
CA LEU A 20 20.14 -66.60 92.01
C LEU A 20 19.67 -65.17 91.74
N LEU A 21 19.02 -64.49 92.70
CA LEU A 21 18.66 -63.07 92.59
C LEU A 21 19.88 -62.16 92.60
N ILE A 22 20.91 -62.45 93.40
CA ILE A 22 22.16 -61.69 93.42
C ILE A 22 22.94 -61.94 92.11
N ILE A 23 22.94 -63.16 91.57
CA ILE A 23 23.58 -63.48 90.28
C ILE A 23 22.80 -62.84 89.13
N ALA A 24 21.47 -62.86 89.14
CA ALA A 24 20.64 -62.18 88.14
C ALA A 24 20.82 -60.65 88.21
N ALA A 25 20.83 -60.07 89.41
CA ALA A 25 21.14 -58.66 89.60
C ALA A 25 22.58 -58.34 89.16
N ALA A 26 23.56 -59.19 89.45
CA ALA A 26 24.93 -59.01 89.00
C ALA A 26 25.09 -59.20 87.48
N ILE A 27 24.29 -60.03 86.82
CA ILE A 27 24.28 -60.18 85.36
C ILE A 27 23.61 -58.98 84.69
N ILE A 28 22.49 -58.46 85.25
CA ILE A 28 21.84 -57.24 84.75
C ILE A 28 22.77 -56.03 84.96
N PHE A 29 23.37 -55.88 86.15
CA PHE A 29 24.34 -54.81 86.41
C PHE A 29 25.67 -54.99 85.64
N SER A 30 26.13 -56.21 85.34
CA SER A 30 27.37 -56.42 84.56
C SER A 30 27.17 -56.32 83.05
N GLN A 31 25.96 -56.57 82.54
CA GLN A 31 25.62 -56.31 81.15
C GLN A 31 25.29 -54.83 80.87
N ASP A 32 24.84 -54.04 81.86
CA ASP A 32 24.70 -52.58 81.72
C ASP A 32 25.98 -51.79 82.08
N ALA A 33 26.82 -52.27 83.01
CA ALA A 33 27.99 -51.51 83.46
C ALA A 33 29.25 -51.62 82.56
N SER A 34 29.23 -52.42 81.49
CA SER A 34 30.40 -52.61 80.61
C SER A 34 30.21 -52.11 79.16
N ARG A 35 29.09 -51.46 78.84
CA ARG A 35 28.88 -50.70 77.59
C ARG A 35 28.46 -49.24 77.79
N MET A 36 28.80 -48.64 78.92
CA MET A 36 28.59 -47.21 79.21
C MET A 36 29.89 -46.44 79.49
N PRO A 37 30.73 -46.21 78.47
CA PRO A 37 31.47 -44.93 78.41
C PRO A 37 31.31 -44.18 77.09
N TYR A 38 31.04 -44.84 75.96
CA TYR A 38 30.97 -44.15 74.66
C TYR A 38 29.65 -43.39 74.45
N ARG A 39 28.50 -44.07 74.64
CA ARG A 39 27.17 -43.48 74.36
C ARG A 39 26.83 -42.30 75.27
N TYR A 40 27.12 -42.39 76.56
CA TYR A 40 26.87 -41.29 77.50
C TYR A 40 27.76 -40.07 77.19
N THR A 41 29.04 -40.30 76.88
CA THR A 41 29.98 -39.22 76.54
C THR A 41 29.65 -38.59 75.18
N PHE A 42 29.13 -39.37 74.23
CA PHE A 42 28.60 -38.89 72.94
C PHE A 42 27.30 -38.10 73.11
N GLU A 43 26.33 -38.61 73.88
CA GLU A 43 25.08 -37.89 74.18
C GLU A 43 25.38 -36.57 74.90
N GLN A 44 26.34 -36.54 75.84
CA GLN A 44 26.80 -35.30 76.46
C GLN A 44 27.47 -34.35 75.46
N ALA A 45 28.37 -34.85 74.60
CA ALA A 45 29.02 -34.03 73.57
C ALA A 45 27.99 -33.46 72.56
N ASN A 46 26.94 -34.23 72.23
CA ASN A 46 25.87 -33.80 71.33
C ASN A 46 24.96 -32.74 71.96
N VAL A 47 24.57 -32.90 73.23
CA VAL A 47 23.81 -31.87 73.95
C VAL A 47 24.63 -30.58 74.05
N ILE A 48 25.93 -30.69 74.34
CA ILE A 48 26.82 -29.53 74.39
C ILE A 48 26.88 -28.85 73.01
N SER A 49 27.07 -29.59 71.92
CA SER A 49 27.13 -29.00 70.57
C SER A 49 25.80 -28.38 70.15
N GLU A 50 24.65 -28.98 70.49
CA GLU A 50 23.31 -28.44 70.18
C GLU A 50 23.01 -27.18 71.00
N ASP A 51 23.31 -27.18 72.30
CA ASP A 51 23.10 -26.04 73.20
C ASP A 51 23.95 -24.84 72.76
N PHE A 52 25.20 -25.06 72.35
CA PHE A 52 26.06 -23.97 71.85
C PHE A 52 25.58 -23.41 70.51
N VAL A 53 25.17 -24.25 69.56
CA VAL A 53 24.59 -23.77 68.28
C VAL A 53 23.28 -23.00 68.53
N SER A 54 22.45 -23.48 69.46
CA SER A 54 21.21 -22.81 69.87
C SER A 54 21.49 -21.46 70.56
N MET A 55 22.50 -21.43 71.44
CA MET A 55 22.95 -20.22 72.13
C MET A 55 23.45 -19.17 71.13
N LEU A 56 24.37 -19.54 70.21
CA LEU A 56 24.88 -18.60 69.20
C LEU A 56 23.75 -18.02 68.34
N SER A 57 22.73 -18.82 68.06
CA SER A 57 21.56 -18.36 67.31
C SER A 57 20.53 -17.55 68.10
N SER A 58 20.74 -17.39 69.40
CA SER A 58 19.87 -16.61 70.29
C SER A 58 20.54 -15.34 70.79
N ILE A 59 21.86 -15.21 70.60
CA ILE A 59 22.64 -14.04 71.00
C ILE A 59 22.71 -13.10 69.79
N GLU A 60 22.14 -11.91 69.95
CA GLU A 60 22.20 -10.85 68.95
C GLU A 60 23.56 -10.15 68.96
N PHE A 61 23.99 -9.64 67.80
CA PHE A 61 25.21 -8.85 67.66
C PHE A 61 25.23 -7.62 68.57
N SER A 62 24.05 -7.03 68.83
CA SER A 62 23.83 -5.94 69.77
C SER A 62 24.39 -6.22 71.18
N SER A 63 24.43 -7.50 71.58
CA SER A 63 24.90 -7.93 72.90
C SER A 63 26.42 -8.17 72.98
N VAL A 64 27.14 -8.10 71.86
CA VAL A 64 28.60 -8.18 71.82
C VAL A 64 29.22 -6.99 72.56
N ASN A 65 30.36 -7.23 73.22
CA ASN A 65 31.13 -6.19 73.88
C ASN A 65 31.31 -4.98 72.96
N GLU A 66 30.91 -3.79 73.44
CA GLU A 66 30.87 -2.55 72.65
C GLU A 66 32.20 -2.28 71.93
N THR A 67 33.34 -2.41 72.61
CA THR A 67 34.66 -2.18 71.99
C THR A 67 34.92 -3.14 70.83
N LEU A 68 34.64 -4.44 71.01
CA LEU A 68 34.84 -5.44 69.97
C LEU A 68 33.84 -5.26 68.82
N ARG A 69 32.58 -4.93 69.14
CA ARG A 69 31.51 -4.70 68.17
C ARG A 69 31.84 -3.49 67.28
N GLU A 70 32.26 -2.37 67.86
CA GLU A 70 32.67 -1.19 67.09
C GLU A 70 33.90 -1.46 66.22
N SER A 71 34.86 -2.26 66.69
CA SER A 71 36.01 -2.69 65.86
C SER A 71 35.60 -3.61 64.71
N ILE A 72 34.61 -4.48 64.91
CA ILE A 72 34.04 -5.29 63.82
C ILE A 72 33.37 -4.39 62.79
N ILE A 73 32.57 -3.41 63.22
CA ILE A 73 31.89 -2.49 62.30
C ILE A 73 32.87 -1.59 61.54
N SER A 74 33.98 -1.18 62.18
CA SER A 74 34.96 -0.31 61.53
C SER A 74 35.84 -1.01 60.51
N ASP A 75 36.10 -2.31 60.72
CA ASP A 75 37.15 -3.03 60.02
C ASP A 75 36.63 -4.09 59.04
N THR A 76 35.32 -4.34 59.01
CA THR A 76 34.68 -5.40 58.22
C THR A 76 33.41 -4.91 57.52
N ASN A 77 32.78 -5.75 56.69
CA ASN A 77 31.52 -5.41 56.02
C ASN A 77 30.26 -5.57 56.91
N VAL A 78 30.42 -6.01 58.17
CA VAL A 78 29.33 -6.06 59.15
C VAL A 78 29.02 -4.64 59.61
N SER A 79 27.74 -4.27 59.69
CA SER A 79 27.30 -2.90 59.92
C SER A 79 26.47 -2.75 61.20
N SER A 80 26.11 -1.51 61.55
CA SER A 80 25.16 -1.24 62.63
C SER A 80 23.76 -1.82 62.37
N ASP A 81 23.40 -2.06 61.11
CA ASP A 81 22.10 -2.62 60.74
C ASP A 81 22.00 -4.10 61.09
N ASP A 82 23.15 -4.77 61.28
CA ASP A 82 23.24 -6.18 61.66
C ASP A 82 23.13 -6.38 63.19
N TYR A 83 22.78 -5.34 63.95
CA TYR A 83 22.66 -5.43 65.42
C TYR A 83 21.63 -6.47 65.88
N GLY A 84 20.55 -6.64 65.11
CA GLY A 84 19.51 -7.63 65.39
C GLY A 84 19.84 -9.03 64.90
N GLU A 85 20.94 -9.22 64.18
CA GLU A 85 21.34 -10.52 63.65
C GLU A 85 22.01 -11.38 64.72
N ASP A 86 21.83 -12.69 64.64
CA ASP A 86 22.42 -13.63 65.59
C ASP A 86 23.92 -13.86 65.33
N LEU A 87 24.64 -14.37 66.33
CA LEU A 87 26.08 -14.63 66.19
C LEU A 87 26.39 -15.71 65.15
N VAL A 88 25.45 -16.59 64.80
CA VAL A 88 25.62 -17.56 63.71
C VAL A 88 25.73 -16.80 62.39
N TYR A 89 24.84 -15.83 62.13
CA TYR A 89 24.89 -14.97 60.96
C TYR A 89 26.15 -14.09 60.95
N ILE A 90 26.50 -13.43 62.07
CA ILE A 90 27.68 -12.54 62.12
C ILE A 90 28.98 -13.31 61.84
N ILE A 91 29.15 -14.49 62.45
CA ILE A 91 30.33 -15.33 62.17
C ILE A 91 30.33 -15.80 60.71
N GLY A 92 29.15 -16.11 60.15
CA GLY A 92 28.96 -16.42 58.74
C GLY A 92 29.33 -15.27 57.80
N ALA A 93 28.89 -14.04 58.11
CA ALA A 93 29.17 -12.84 57.32
C ALA A 93 30.66 -12.49 57.33
N LEU A 94 31.31 -12.61 58.49
CA LEU A 94 32.75 -12.40 58.63
C LEU A 94 33.58 -13.43 57.87
N TRP A 95 33.11 -14.68 57.79
CA TRP A 95 33.71 -15.72 56.98
C TRP A 95 33.52 -15.45 55.48
N ALA A 96 32.30 -15.10 55.06
CA ALA A 96 31.97 -14.82 53.66
C ALA A 96 32.81 -13.68 53.05
N GLU A 97 33.23 -12.70 53.85
CA GLU A 97 34.11 -11.61 53.41
C GLU A 97 35.50 -12.09 52.94
N ASN A 98 35.94 -13.27 53.38
CA ASN A 98 37.22 -13.89 52.99
C ASN A 98 38.45 -12.95 53.17
N SER A 99 38.40 -12.10 54.20
CA SER A 99 39.49 -11.19 54.57
C SER A 99 40.22 -11.70 55.81
N THR A 100 41.53 -11.47 55.89
CA THR A 100 42.33 -11.90 57.06
C THR A 100 41.86 -11.23 58.36
N ILE A 101 41.34 -10.00 58.26
CA ILE A 101 40.84 -9.21 59.39
C ILE A 101 39.49 -9.77 59.85
N SER A 102 38.54 -9.99 58.95
CA SER A 102 37.21 -10.52 59.27
C SER A 102 37.28 -11.94 59.83
N MET A 103 38.16 -12.78 59.27
CA MET A 103 38.44 -14.11 59.84
C MET A 103 39.07 -14.04 61.24
N SER A 104 39.84 -12.99 61.55
CA SER A 104 40.37 -12.79 62.91
C SER A 104 39.27 -12.42 63.91
N TYR A 105 38.26 -11.67 63.48
CA TYR A 105 37.09 -11.34 64.31
C TYR A 105 36.14 -12.53 64.48
N ALA A 106 35.91 -13.32 63.42
CA ALA A 106 35.16 -14.57 63.50
C ALA A 106 35.79 -15.53 64.53
N ARG A 107 37.12 -15.63 64.55
CA ARG A 107 37.88 -16.38 65.57
C ARG A 107 37.69 -15.83 66.97
N GLN A 108 37.82 -14.51 67.15
CA GLN A 108 37.65 -13.87 68.46
C GLN A 108 36.24 -14.08 69.03
N LEU A 109 35.19 -13.93 68.21
CA LEU A 109 33.81 -14.21 68.61
C LEU A 109 33.64 -15.69 69.00
N THR A 110 34.17 -16.60 68.19
CA THR A 110 34.14 -18.04 68.46
C THR A 110 34.83 -18.38 69.79
N GLN A 111 35.99 -17.78 70.08
CA GLN A 111 36.70 -17.96 71.34
C GLN A 111 35.96 -17.35 72.54
N ALA A 112 35.39 -16.15 72.38
CA ALA A 112 34.71 -15.43 73.45
C ALA A 112 33.43 -16.14 73.90
N TYR A 113 32.66 -16.70 72.96
CA TYR A 113 31.34 -17.27 73.27
C TYR A 113 31.34 -18.79 73.41
N ILE A 114 32.24 -19.53 72.75
CA ILE A 114 32.33 -20.98 72.91
C ILE A 114 33.47 -21.34 73.86
N GLY A 115 34.68 -20.83 73.61
CA GLY A 115 35.88 -21.19 74.38
C GLY A 115 35.84 -20.80 75.85
N ALA A 116 35.18 -19.70 76.20
CA ALA A 116 35.02 -19.28 77.59
C ALA A 116 34.03 -20.16 78.39
N LEU A 117 33.15 -20.88 77.71
CA LEU A 117 32.02 -21.60 78.32
C LEU A 117 32.11 -23.13 78.18
N ILE A 118 33.05 -23.64 77.38
CA ILE A 118 33.18 -25.08 77.16
C ILE A 118 33.56 -25.82 78.47
N PRO A 119 32.86 -26.92 78.82
CA PRO A 119 33.17 -27.67 80.04
C PRO A 119 34.59 -28.24 80.06
N VAL A 120 35.22 -28.26 81.24
CA VAL A 120 36.58 -28.80 81.43
C VAL A 120 36.66 -30.25 80.96
N GLY A 121 37.60 -30.51 80.05
CA GLY A 121 37.83 -31.83 79.46
C GLY A 121 37.05 -32.11 78.19
N TYR A 122 36.50 -31.09 77.53
CA TYR A 122 36.03 -31.13 76.15
C TYR A 122 36.81 -30.08 75.33
N SER A 123 36.97 -30.36 74.04
CA SER A 123 37.57 -29.49 73.03
C SER A 123 36.57 -29.22 71.91
N TYR A 124 36.80 -28.18 71.13
CA TYR A 124 35.85 -27.75 70.09
C TYR A 124 36.49 -27.17 68.85
N GLY A 125 35.73 -27.24 67.76
CA GLY A 125 36.06 -26.65 66.48
C GLY A 125 34.81 -26.11 65.80
N LEU A 126 34.86 -24.87 65.35
CA LEU A 126 33.79 -24.26 64.56
C LEU A 126 34.23 -24.21 63.09
N PHE A 127 33.37 -24.73 62.22
CA PHE A 127 33.59 -24.81 60.79
C PHE A 127 32.42 -24.20 60.03
N ILE A 128 32.67 -23.60 58.87
CA ILE A 128 31.65 -23.21 57.90
C ILE A 128 32.01 -23.84 56.57
N ASP A 129 31.09 -24.59 55.96
CA ASP A 129 31.33 -25.37 54.72
C ASP A 129 32.62 -26.20 54.76
N ASP A 130 32.86 -26.82 55.92
CA ASP A 130 34.05 -27.61 56.27
C ASP A 130 35.39 -26.83 56.34
N GLU A 131 35.38 -25.50 56.16
CA GLU A 131 36.52 -24.64 56.46
C GLU A 131 36.59 -24.31 57.95
N GLU A 132 37.79 -24.42 58.54
CA GLU A 132 38.01 -24.17 59.97
C GLU A 132 38.07 -22.67 60.29
N ILE A 133 37.08 -22.18 61.04
CA ILE A 133 37.13 -20.84 61.61
C ILE A 133 38.12 -20.84 62.77
N TYR A 134 37.93 -21.74 63.73
CA TYR A 134 38.78 -21.90 64.91
C TYR A 134 38.65 -23.30 65.53
N SER A 135 39.76 -23.86 66.04
CA SER A 135 39.77 -25.04 66.91
C SER A 135 40.78 -24.88 68.06
N ASP A 136 40.50 -25.46 69.24
CA ASP A 136 41.33 -25.30 70.44
C ASP A 136 42.44 -26.36 70.60
N SER A 137 42.32 -27.55 69.98
CA SER A 137 43.44 -28.49 69.70
C SER A 137 43.00 -29.75 68.90
N LYS A 138 43.71 -30.10 67.82
CA LYS A 138 43.54 -31.39 67.09
C LYS A 138 44.40 -32.50 67.71
N GLY A 139 43.91 -33.14 68.77
CA GLY A 139 44.46 -34.39 69.31
C GLY A 139 43.64 -35.63 68.90
N ASP A 140 44.14 -36.84 69.16
CA ASP A 140 43.35 -38.07 69.03
C ASP A 140 42.17 -38.04 70.02
N TYR A 141 40.94 -38.07 69.52
CA TYR A 141 39.71 -38.01 70.31
C TYR A 141 39.00 -39.38 70.37
N GLY A 142 38.43 -39.70 71.53
CA GLY A 142 37.66 -40.95 71.71
C GLY A 142 36.21 -40.82 71.23
N VAL A 143 35.64 -39.61 71.30
CA VAL A 143 34.26 -39.29 70.93
C VAL A 143 34.22 -37.92 70.25
N LEU A 144 33.50 -37.82 69.12
CA LEU A 144 33.25 -36.59 68.37
C LEU A 144 31.74 -36.48 68.13
N SER A 145 31.16 -35.33 68.46
CA SER A 145 29.80 -34.97 68.07
C SER A 145 29.82 -33.67 67.28
N ALA A 146 28.90 -33.53 66.32
CA ALA A 146 28.80 -32.35 65.48
C ALA A 146 27.35 -31.88 65.37
N SER A 147 27.10 -30.61 65.67
CA SER A 147 25.82 -29.95 65.41
C SER A 147 25.96 -29.03 64.22
N LYS A 148 25.01 -29.11 63.29
CA LYS A 148 25.00 -28.32 62.05
C LYS A 148 23.82 -27.36 62.03
N ARG A 149 24.04 -26.16 61.51
CA ARG A 149 23.01 -25.16 61.25
C ARG A 149 23.24 -24.51 59.89
N MET A 150 22.16 -24.39 59.13
CA MET A 150 22.16 -23.66 57.86
C MET A 150 22.13 -22.17 58.13
N ILE A 151 22.97 -21.41 57.44
CA ILE A 151 22.95 -19.94 57.42
C ILE A 151 22.50 -19.52 56.02
N SER A 152 21.32 -18.92 55.92
CA SER A 152 20.79 -18.44 54.65
C SER A 152 21.43 -17.11 54.27
N GLY A 153 21.73 -16.89 52.98
CA GLY A 153 22.32 -15.63 52.49
C GLY A 153 23.82 -15.49 52.69
N ILE A 154 24.51 -16.59 53.05
CA ILE A 154 25.96 -16.64 53.27
C ILE A 154 26.58 -17.61 52.26
N HIS A 155 27.62 -17.15 51.55
CA HIS A 155 28.46 -17.94 50.65
C HIS A 155 29.86 -17.32 50.60
N GLU A 156 30.91 -18.15 50.54
CA GLU A 156 32.30 -17.66 50.50
C GLU A 156 32.52 -16.71 49.32
N GLY A 157 33.11 -15.53 49.58
CA GLY A 157 33.51 -14.56 48.56
C GLY A 157 32.36 -13.77 47.90
N LEU A 158 31.12 -13.98 48.32
CA LEU A 158 29.93 -13.33 47.76
C LEU A 158 29.30 -12.39 48.79
N PRO A 159 28.72 -11.25 48.39
CA PRO A 159 28.10 -10.33 49.33
C PRO A 159 26.84 -10.94 49.97
N THR A 160 26.56 -10.57 51.22
CA THR A 160 25.42 -11.10 52.00
C THR A 160 24.12 -10.35 51.74
N LYS A 161 24.23 -9.11 51.23
CA LYS A 161 23.13 -8.24 50.81
C LYS A 161 23.33 -7.77 49.38
N GLY A 162 22.24 -7.49 48.68
CA GLY A 162 22.25 -6.99 47.31
C GLY A 162 21.30 -5.81 47.12
N ILE A 163 21.31 -5.28 45.91
CA ILE A 163 20.56 -4.09 45.51
C ILE A 163 19.62 -4.49 44.37
N SER A 164 18.36 -4.05 44.45
CA SER A 164 17.46 -4.09 43.30
C SER A 164 17.04 -2.67 42.96
N THR A 165 17.05 -2.35 41.68
CA THR A 165 16.80 -1.00 41.19
C THR A 165 15.59 -0.99 40.25
N ARG A 166 14.79 0.07 40.37
CA ARG A 166 13.72 0.43 39.43
C ARG A 166 14.13 1.71 38.70
N VAL A 167 13.92 1.75 37.39
CA VAL A 167 14.22 2.91 36.53
C VAL A 167 12.94 3.40 35.87
N SER A 168 12.73 4.72 35.85
CA SER A 168 11.56 5.34 35.21
C SER A 168 11.92 6.66 34.57
N ILE A 169 11.20 7.01 33.50
CA ILE A 169 11.27 8.35 32.90
C ILE A 169 10.45 9.29 33.78
N SER A 170 11.10 10.24 34.44
CA SER A 170 10.46 11.13 35.42
C SER A 170 10.10 12.51 34.86
N ASN A 171 10.87 12.99 33.89
CA ASN A 171 10.61 14.22 33.16
C ASN A 171 11.31 14.16 31.80
N ILE A 172 10.77 14.86 30.82
CA ILE A 172 11.45 15.13 29.56
C ILE A 172 11.97 16.57 29.65
N LEU A 173 13.27 16.77 29.63
CA LEU A 173 13.88 18.10 29.68
C LEU A 173 13.73 18.84 28.33
N SER A 174 13.66 18.10 27.22
CA SER A 174 13.37 18.56 25.86
C SER A 174 13.08 17.33 24.98
N LYS A 175 12.10 17.35 24.07
CA LYS A 175 11.92 16.31 23.04
C LYS A 175 11.56 16.94 21.72
N ASN A 176 12.01 16.35 20.63
CA ASN A 176 11.47 16.67 19.31
C ASN A 176 10.09 16.01 19.18
N THR A 177 9.06 16.81 18.99
CA THR A 177 7.68 16.36 18.69
C THR A 177 7.12 17.16 17.51
N ALA A 178 5.89 16.88 17.07
CA ALA A 178 5.24 17.64 16.02
C ALA A 178 3.78 17.94 16.31
N LYS A 179 3.29 19.09 15.83
CA LYS A 179 1.87 19.46 15.77
C LYS A 179 1.39 19.40 14.33
N PHE A 180 0.29 18.69 14.11
CA PHE A 180 -0.37 18.60 12.82
C PHE A 180 -1.52 19.59 12.73
N ILE A 181 -1.64 20.23 11.56
CA ILE A 181 -2.68 21.20 11.24
C ILE A 181 -3.39 20.68 10.00
N TYR A 182 -4.57 20.08 10.20
CA TYR A 182 -5.31 19.41 9.14
C TYR A 182 -6.25 20.36 8.39
N PHE A 183 -6.39 20.10 7.09
CA PHE A 183 -7.40 20.67 6.20
C PHE A 183 -8.44 19.59 5.89
N GLY A 184 -9.71 19.97 5.72
CA GLY A 184 -10.77 19.01 5.36
C GLY A 184 -10.57 18.38 3.99
N GLY A 185 -11.43 17.44 3.60
CA GLY A 185 -11.39 16.84 2.27
C GLY A 185 -11.53 17.89 1.15
N PHE A 186 -12.26 18.99 1.41
CA PHE A 186 -12.18 20.19 0.59
C PHE A 186 -12.37 21.47 1.41
N VAL A 187 -11.43 22.40 1.28
CA VAL A 187 -11.46 23.74 1.89
C VAL A 187 -11.26 24.77 0.78
N GLY A 188 -12.29 25.53 0.44
CA GLY A 188 -12.22 26.55 -0.61
C GLY A 188 -13.56 27.24 -0.80
N GLU A 189 -13.83 27.95 -1.89
CA GLU A 189 -12.88 28.51 -2.86
C GLU A 189 -12.47 29.92 -2.40
N GLY A 190 -11.27 30.07 -1.84
CA GLY A 190 -10.75 31.36 -1.39
C GLY A 190 -9.41 31.24 -0.66
N ASN A 191 -8.88 32.38 -0.19
CA ASN A 191 -7.69 32.36 0.64
C ASN A 191 -8.03 31.76 2.02
N ILE A 192 -7.15 30.88 2.49
CA ILE A 192 -7.41 30.04 3.67
C ILE A 192 -6.57 30.55 4.83
N THR A 193 -7.18 30.63 6.01
CA THR A 193 -6.50 30.94 7.27
C THR A 193 -6.75 29.84 8.28
N LYS A 194 -5.72 29.40 9.01
CA LYS A 194 -5.87 28.40 10.07
C LYS A 194 -5.19 28.88 11.34
N ILE A 195 -5.93 28.82 12.45
CA ILE A 195 -5.41 29.07 13.80
C ILE A 195 -5.08 27.73 14.44
N PHE A 196 -3.92 27.65 15.08
CA PHE A 196 -3.52 26.49 15.87
C PHE A 196 -2.69 26.92 17.07
N MET A 197 -2.59 26.07 18.08
CA MET A 197 -1.81 26.33 19.28
C MET A 197 -0.59 25.39 19.36
N LEU A 198 0.57 25.97 19.62
CA LEU A 198 1.76 25.27 20.08
C LEU A 198 1.83 25.30 21.62
N PRO A 199 2.46 24.32 22.28
CA PRO A 199 2.59 24.30 23.74
C PRO A 199 3.32 25.53 24.32
N ASP A 200 3.14 25.77 25.62
CA ASP A 200 3.79 26.89 26.33
C ASP A 200 5.32 26.75 26.41
N ALA A 201 5.84 25.52 26.44
CA ALA A 201 7.27 25.24 26.59
C ALA A 201 7.96 24.84 25.27
N VAL A 202 7.57 25.46 24.16
CA VAL A 202 8.25 25.29 22.86
C VAL A 202 9.61 26.00 22.90
N GLY A 203 10.70 25.30 22.61
CA GLY A 203 12.03 25.90 22.53
C GLY A 203 12.29 26.58 21.17
N SER A 204 12.31 25.78 20.10
CA SER A 204 12.59 26.15 18.72
C SER A 204 11.93 25.14 17.78
N VAL A 205 11.29 25.65 16.73
CA VAL A 205 10.82 24.85 15.60
C VAL A 205 12.02 24.29 14.84
N THR A 206 12.00 22.98 14.57
CA THR A 206 13.10 22.23 13.95
C THR A 206 12.79 21.84 12.51
N ASN A 207 11.51 21.66 12.16
CA ASN A 207 11.07 21.39 10.80
C ASN A 207 9.63 21.86 10.58
N VAL A 208 9.29 22.33 9.39
CA VAL A 208 7.90 22.56 8.97
C VAL A 208 7.69 21.91 7.62
N TYR A 209 6.96 20.80 7.64
CA TYR A 209 6.61 20.01 6.47
C TYR A 209 5.17 20.27 6.08
N ILE A 210 4.91 20.39 4.78
CA ILE A 210 3.61 20.71 4.21
C ILE A 210 3.30 19.60 3.22
N GLU A 211 2.13 18.97 3.32
CA GLU A 211 1.66 17.93 2.42
C GLU A 211 0.17 18.15 2.17
N MET A 212 -0.20 18.52 0.95
CA MET A 212 -1.60 18.80 0.61
C MET A 212 -1.85 18.71 -0.90
N ASP A 213 -3.07 18.32 -1.27
CA ASP A 213 -3.63 18.56 -2.60
C ASP A 213 -4.13 20.02 -2.62
N ALA A 214 -3.44 20.89 -3.33
CA ALA A 214 -3.81 22.31 -3.44
C ALA A 214 -4.17 22.66 -4.87
N GLY A 215 -5.24 23.43 -5.08
CA GLY A 215 -5.72 23.71 -6.44
C GLY A 215 -4.79 24.59 -7.28
N THR A 216 -3.86 25.33 -6.68
CA THR A 216 -2.90 26.20 -7.39
C THR A 216 -1.72 26.58 -6.51
N ASN A 217 -0.71 27.23 -7.09
CA ASN A 217 0.41 27.80 -6.37
C ASN A 217 -0.07 28.78 -5.30
N PHE A 218 0.68 28.89 -4.20
CA PHE A 218 0.30 29.79 -3.12
C PHE A 218 1.51 30.41 -2.44
N THR A 219 1.25 31.52 -1.77
CA THR A 219 2.17 32.10 -0.79
C THR A 219 1.64 31.80 0.60
N MET A 220 2.55 31.55 1.54
CA MET A 220 2.19 31.34 2.94
C MET A 220 2.68 32.49 3.79
N SER A 221 1.92 32.85 4.81
CA SER A 221 2.34 33.75 5.89
C SER A 221 2.08 33.11 7.24
N VAL A 222 3.02 33.27 8.17
CA VAL A 222 2.90 32.82 9.56
C VAL A 222 2.88 34.07 10.45
N ASN A 223 1.85 34.21 11.27
CA ASN A 223 1.64 35.36 12.14
C ASN A 223 1.79 36.69 11.38
N GLU A 224 1.08 36.82 10.25
CA GLU A 224 1.08 37.97 9.33
C GLU A 224 2.41 38.25 8.60
N ASN A 225 3.45 37.44 8.82
CA ASN A 225 4.75 37.59 8.17
C ASN A 225 4.89 36.59 7.02
N PHE A 226 5.41 37.04 5.88
CA PHE A 226 5.66 36.19 4.72
C PHE A 226 6.60 35.02 5.06
N ALA A 227 6.19 33.81 4.69
CA ALA A 227 6.86 32.55 5.04
C ALA A 227 7.19 31.67 3.81
N GLY A 228 7.14 32.24 2.60
CA GLY A 228 7.56 31.59 1.36
C GLY A 228 6.50 31.51 0.27
N THR A 229 6.95 31.10 -0.91
CA THR A 229 6.11 30.79 -2.08
C THR A 229 6.28 29.31 -2.41
N TYR A 230 5.18 28.63 -2.64
CA TYR A 230 5.12 27.19 -2.84
C TYR A 230 4.49 26.91 -4.20
N THR A 231 5.23 26.18 -5.02
CA THR A 231 4.84 25.83 -6.38
C THR A 231 4.45 24.36 -6.46
N MET A 232 3.29 24.09 -7.06
CA MET A 232 2.76 22.76 -7.30
C MET A 232 3.68 21.99 -8.26
N SER A 233 3.90 20.70 -7.98
CA SER A 233 4.61 19.78 -8.90
C SER A 233 3.65 18.91 -9.72
N SER A 234 2.37 18.88 -9.33
CA SER A 234 1.26 18.18 -9.97
C SER A 234 -0.01 18.95 -9.62
N MET A 235 -0.96 19.02 -10.55
CA MET A 235 -2.32 19.53 -10.31
C MET A 235 -3.37 18.44 -10.54
N VAL A 236 -2.93 17.17 -10.58
CA VAL A 236 -3.82 16.03 -10.76
C VAL A 236 -4.62 15.84 -9.47
N PRO A 237 -5.97 15.80 -9.54
CA PRO A 237 -6.81 15.57 -8.37
C PRO A 237 -6.38 14.32 -7.60
N MET A 238 -6.48 14.38 -6.26
CA MET A 238 -6.18 13.29 -5.34
C MET A 238 -4.69 12.96 -5.18
N TYR A 239 -3.78 13.77 -5.74
CA TYR A 239 -2.35 13.65 -5.50
C TYR A 239 -1.88 14.77 -4.58
N ALA A 240 -1.16 14.40 -3.53
CA ALA A 240 -0.64 15.35 -2.57
C ALA A 240 0.72 15.88 -3.03
N ASN A 241 0.89 17.20 -2.99
CA ASN A 241 2.19 17.81 -3.15
C ASN A 241 2.82 18.04 -1.79
N ASN A 242 4.14 17.96 -1.73
CA ASN A 242 4.87 18.17 -0.50
C ASN A 242 5.95 19.25 -0.62
N TRP A 243 6.16 19.97 0.49
CA TRP A 243 7.16 21.00 0.62
C TRP A 243 7.76 21.00 2.01
N THR A 244 8.99 21.48 2.12
CA THR A 244 9.62 21.82 3.40
C THR A 244 9.86 23.32 3.44
N MET A 245 9.37 23.98 4.49
CA MET A 245 9.60 25.41 4.68
C MET A 245 11.10 25.67 4.91
N PRO A 246 11.68 26.72 4.29
CA PRO A 246 13.04 27.14 4.60
C PRO A 246 13.23 27.48 6.08
N SER A 247 14.33 27.01 6.68
CA SER A 247 14.64 27.19 8.11
C SER A 247 14.75 28.65 8.54
N SER A 248 14.95 29.59 7.62
CA SER A 248 14.91 31.03 7.87
C SER A 248 13.57 31.52 8.43
N TYR A 249 12.48 30.80 8.18
CA TYR A 249 11.13 31.18 8.62
C TYR A 249 10.68 30.50 9.92
N TYR A 250 11.46 29.57 10.48
CA TYR A 250 11.08 28.83 11.70
C TYR A 250 10.88 29.75 12.92
N SER A 251 11.58 30.89 12.96
CA SER A 251 11.45 31.89 14.01
C SER A 251 10.13 32.68 13.98
N LEU A 252 9.30 32.52 12.92
CA LEU A 252 7.99 33.15 12.84
C LEU A 252 6.95 32.48 13.76
N PHE A 253 7.19 31.23 14.15
CA PHE A 253 6.33 30.50 15.07
C PHE A 253 6.61 30.91 16.51
N SER A 254 5.54 31.10 17.28
CA SER A 254 5.59 31.47 18.71
C SER A 254 4.94 30.37 19.57
N PRO A 255 5.27 30.26 20.86
CA PRO A 255 4.45 29.47 21.79
C PRO A 255 2.99 29.95 21.77
N ARG A 256 2.04 29.04 22.02
CA ARG A 256 0.57 29.28 21.98
C ARG A 256 0.04 29.53 20.57
N GLU A 257 -0.89 30.47 20.43
CA GLU A 257 -1.64 30.74 19.22
C GLU A 257 -0.73 31.19 18.09
N ASN A 258 -0.87 30.53 16.95
CA ASN A 258 -0.24 30.90 15.70
C ASN A 258 -1.30 30.90 14.61
N THR A 259 -1.11 31.78 13.63
CA THR A 259 -1.97 31.88 12.46
C THR A 259 -1.17 31.57 11.19
N ILE A 260 -1.68 30.66 10.37
CA ILE A 260 -1.17 30.41 9.02
C ILE A 260 -2.17 30.94 8.01
N GLN A 261 -1.69 31.74 7.06
CA GLN A 261 -2.47 32.23 5.93
C GLN A 261 -1.90 31.66 4.64
N ILE A 262 -2.76 31.07 3.82
CA ILE A 262 -2.47 30.54 2.49
C ILE A 262 -3.19 31.42 1.48
N ASN A 263 -2.42 32.15 0.67
CA ASN A 263 -2.93 33.02 -0.37
C ASN A 263 -2.64 32.41 -1.74
N PHE A 264 -3.68 31.97 -2.42
CA PHE A 264 -3.60 31.33 -3.74
C PHE A 264 -3.32 32.35 -4.84
N THR A 265 -2.57 31.93 -5.86
CA THR A 265 -2.25 32.80 -7.01
C THR A 265 -3.38 32.88 -8.03
N ASP A 266 -4.21 31.85 -8.12
CA ASP A 266 -5.38 31.80 -8.99
C ASP A 266 -6.66 31.73 -8.16
N ALA A 267 -7.55 32.70 -8.37
CA ALA A 267 -8.83 32.78 -7.68
C ALA A 267 -9.78 31.63 -8.06
N GLN A 268 -9.68 31.07 -9.28
CA GLN A 268 -10.59 30.01 -9.75
C GLN A 268 -10.24 28.63 -9.18
N ASN A 269 -8.99 28.41 -8.78
CA ASN A 269 -8.49 27.15 -8.21
C ASN A 269 -8.03 27.33 -6.76
N SER A 270 -8.66 28.24 -6.01
CA SER A 270 -8.26 28.60 -4.64
C SER A 270 -8.81 27.64 -3.57
N TYR A 271 -8.36 26.38 -3.59
CA TYR A 271 -8.83 25.36 -2.63
C TYR A 271 -7.72 24.41 -2.16
N ILE A 272 -8.01 23.64 -1.11
CA ILE A 272 -7.22 22.51 -0.61
C ILE A 272 -8.12 21.26 -0.59
N GLY A 273 -7.74 20.23 -1.33
CA GLY A 273 -8.41 18.93 -1.51
C GLY A 273 -8.03 17.84 -0.50
N GLY A 274 -7.64 18.24 0.71
CA GLY A 274 -7.08 17.37 1.74
C GLY A 274 -5.58 17.60 1.98
N GLY A 275 -5.16 17.50 3.24
CA GLY A 275 -3.74 17.62 3.62
C GLY A 275 -3.50 18.16 5.02
N TYR A 276 -2.22 18.40 5.32
CA TYR A 276 -1.78 18.92 6.60
C TYR A 276 -0.49 19.74 6.52
N ILE A 277 -0.26 20.53 7.57
CA ILE A 277 1.05 21.11 7.88
C ILE A 277 1.54 20.49 9.20
N LYS A 278 2.75 19.93 9.20
CA LYS A 278 3.44 19.32 10.34
C LYS A 278 4.54 20.25 10.82
N VAL A 279 4.33 20.87 11.98
CA VAL A 279 5.32 21.73 12.65
C VAL A 279 6.04 20.91 13.71
N ALA A 280 7.30 20.54 13.44
CA ALA A 280 8.16 19.85 14.40
C ALA A 280 8.92 20.87 15.27
N TYR A 281 9.00 20.63 16.57
CA TYR A 281 9.63 21.52 17.54
C TYR A 281 10.18 20.75 18.73
N ASN A 282 11.15 21.34 19.43
CA ASN A 282 11.57 20.83 20.73
C ASN A 282 10.68 21.38 21.86
N THR A 283 10.37 20.54 22.85
CA THR A 283 9.57 20.94 24.01
C THR A 283 10.03 20.21 25.27
N SER A 284 10.11 20.93 26.39
CA SER A 284 10.37 20.34 27.72
C SER A 284 9.12 19.79 28.40
N GLN A 285 7.98 19.81 27.71
CA GLN A 285 6.80 19.11 28.19
C GLN A 285 6.84 17.67 27.69
N MET A 286 6.83 16.72 28.63
CA MET A 286 6.29 15.40 28.34
C MET A 286 4.89 15.65 27.77
N ASP A 287 4.59 15.09 26.61
CA ASP A 287 3.41 15.48 25.84
C ASP A 287 2.15 15.09 26.61
N THR A 288 1.67 16.02 27.43
CA THR A 288 0.41 15.96 28.14
C THR A 288 -0.70 16.53 27.28
N THR A 289 -0.58 16.52 25.94
CA THR A 289 -1.77 16.77 25.10
C THR A 289 -2.84 15.69 25.27
N MET A 290 -2.55 14.64 26.04
CA MET A 290 -3.53 13.78 26.67
C MET A 290 -4.34 14.59 27.69
N ILE A 291 -5.38 15.24 27.18
CA ILE A 291 -6.66 15.33 27.87
C ILE A 291 -6.53 15.92 29.28
N ASP A 292 -6.72 17.24 29.44
CA ASP A 292 -7.06 17.79 30.76
C ASP A 292 -8.39 17.14 31.20
N LEU A 293 -8.29 16.01 31.91
CA LEU A 293 -9.43 15.27 32.45
C LEU A 293 -10.05 16.14 33.55
N ASP A 294 -11.03 16.95 33.21
CA ASP A 294 -11.87 17.62 34.20
C ASP A 294 -13.00 16.66 34.59
N ASN A 295 -12.85 16.03 35.77
CA ASN A 295 -13.77 15.00 36.27
C ASN A 295 -14.00 13.81 35.31
N GLY A 296 -12.96 13.40 34.58
CA GLY A 296 -13.03 12.26 33.65
C GLY A 296 -13.48 12.61 32.22
N ASN A 297 -13.61 13.90 31.89
CA ASN A 297 -14.00 14.36 30.55
C ASN A 297 -12.91 15.22 29.90
N VAL A 298 -12.85 15.15 28.58
CA VAL A 298 -12.00 15.98 27.70
C VAL A 298 -12.83 17.11 27.14
N SER A 299 -12.24 18.30 26.94
CA SER A 299 -12.79 19.34 26.08
C SER A 299 -11.90 19.52 24.85
N GLU A 300 -12.47 19.34 23.66
CA GLU A 300 -11.75 19.47 22.39
C GLU A 300 -12.42 20.52 21.49
N ARG A 301 -11.61 21.21 20.67
CA ARG A 301 -12.08 22.20 19.69
C ARG A 301 -11.65 21.84 18.28
N TYR A 302 -12.64 21.61 17.42
CA TYR A 302 -12.46 21.70 15.98
C TYR A 302 -12.55 23.19 15.56
N GLY A 303 -11.42 23.80 15.22
CA GLY A 303 -11.39 25.15 14.65
C GLY A 303 -11.68 25.12 13.16
N PHE A 304 -12.68 25.86 12.70
CA PHE A 304 -12.95 25.99 11.27
C PHE A 304 -11.78 26.69 10.57
N PRO A 305 -11.41 26.31 9.34
CA PRO A 305 -10.57 27.17 8.52
C PRO A 305 -11.30 28.48 8.25
N GLY A 306 -10.59 29.60 8.35
CA GLY A 306 -11.05 30.86 7.79
C GLY A 306 -11.00 30.78 6.27
N ILE A 307 -12.06 31.19 5.60
CA ILE A 307 -12.18 31.21 4.14
C ILE A 307 -12.55 32.63 3.74
N ASN A 308 -11.64 33.32 3.06
CA ASN A 308 -11.90 34.64 2.48
C ASN A 308 -12.05 34.49 0.96
N GLY A 309 -13.28 34.43 0.49
CA GLY A 309 -13.64 34.07 -0.87
C GLY A 309 -15.08 33.56 -0.91
N PHE A 310 -15.30 32.38 -1.44
CA PHE A 310 -16.57 31.68 -1.41
C PHE A 310 -16.55 30.61 -0.30
N ILE A 311 -17.45 30.67 0.68
CA ILE A 311 -17.52 29.67 1.75
C ILE A 311 -18.00 28.34 1.15
N ASN A 312 -17.07 27.42 0.95
CA ASN A 312 -17.31 26.07 0.48
C ASN A 312 -16.41 25.06 1.22
N LEU A 313 -16.85 24.67 2.41
CA LEU A 313 -16.14 23.74 3.26
C LEU A 313 -16.83 22.37 3.28
N TYR A 314 -16.06 21.33 2.96
CA TYR A 314 -16.36 19.93 3.19
C TYR A 314 -15.28 19.37 4.09
N SER A 315 -15.64 19.05 5.33
CA SER A 315 -14.68 18.60 6.34
C SER A 315 -15.31 17.56 7.26
N SER A 316 -14.61 17.18 8.31
CA SER A 316 -15.12 16.34 9.38
C SER A 316 -14.43 16.68 10.70
N PHE A 317 -14.99 16.15 11.77
CA PHE A 317 -14.32 16.01 13.07
C PHE A 317 -14.60 14.61 13.60
N TYR A 318 -13.79 14.19 14.56
CA TYR A 318 -13.88 12.87 15.18
C TYR A 318 -14.14 13.04 16.67
N VAL A 319 -14.94 12.14 17.26
CA VAL A 319 -15.17 12.10 18.71
C VAL A 319 -14.49 10.86 19.31
N PRO A 320 -13.40 11.02 20.08
CA PRO A 320 -12.61 9.92 20.67
C PRO A 320 -13.23 9.23 21.90
N GLY A 321 -14.54 9.03 21.88
CA GLY A 321 -15.27 8.34 22.94
C GLY A 321 -16.72 8.79 23.04
N THR A 322 -17.26 8.77 24.26
CA THR A 322 -18.68 9.08 24.50
C THR A 322 -18.91 10.58 24.54
N LEU A 323 -19.65 11.11 23.56
CA LEU A 323 -19.98 12.53 23.46
C LEU A 323 -20.96 12.97 24.55
N ASN A 324 -20.55 13.93 25.39
CA ASN A 324 -21.34 14.42 26.53
C ASN A 324 -22.04 15.75 26.23
N SER A 325 -21.36 16.68 25.56
CA SER A 325 -21.94 17.98 25.21
C SER A 325 -21.26 18.62 24.00
N MET A 326 -21.94 19.50 23.27
CA MET A 326 -21.38 20.24 22.13
C MET A 326 -21.85 21.69 22.09
N ARG A 327 -21.02 22.60 21.58
CA ARG A 327 -21.40 23.97 21.22
C ARG A 327 -20.70 24.42 19.95
N ILE A 328 -21.36 25.29 19.20
CA ILE A 328 -20.83 25.85 17.95
C ILE A 328 -20.79 27.38 18.08
N TYR A 329 -19.65 27.95 17.70
CA TYR A 329 -19.48 29.39 17.50
C TYR A 329 -19.10 29.67 16.05
N LEU A 330 -19.88 30.50 15.37
CA LEU A 330 -19.63 30.91 13.99
C LEU A 330 -19.47 32.42 13.91
N HIS A 331 -18.39 32.86 13.30
CA HIS A 331 -18.14 34.24 12.94
C HIS A 331 -18.08 34.30 11.40
N ILE A 332 -19.09 34.93 10.80
CA ILE A 332 -19.28 34.91 9.33
C ILE A 332 -19.73 36.25 8.77
N PHE A 333 -19.35 36.53 7.53
CA PHE A 333 -19.91 37.57 6.68
C PHE A 333 -20.40 36.92 5.39
N ASN A 334 -21.70 37.03 5.07
CA ASN A 334 -22.22 36.47 3.81
C ASN A 334 -23.52 37.15 3.33
N PRO A 335 -23.53 37.82 2.16
CA PRO A 335 -24.76 38.37 1.59
C PRO A 335 -25.76 37.32 1.04
N TYR A 336 -25.34 36.07 0.90
CA TYR A 336 -26.15 34.94 0.47
C TYR A 336 -26.71 34.14 1.65
N THR A 337 -27.52 33.11 1.39
CA THR A 337 -27.97 32.19 2.44
C THR A 337 -26.84 31.24 2.80
N THR A 338 -26.23 31.35 3.99
CA THR A 338 -25.26 30.36 4.50
C THR A 338 -25.96 29.24 5.26
N PHE A 339 -25.38 28.05 5.26
CA PHE A 339 -25.89 26.91 6.02
C PHE A 339 -24.74 26.06 6.60
N LEU A 340 -25.00 25.38 7.72
CA LEU A 340 -24.10 24.39 8.32
C LEU A 340 -24.85 23.08 8.54
N TYR A 341 -24.34 21.98 7.99
CA TYR A 341 -24.72 20.61 8.35
C TYR A 341 -23.66 19.98 9.24
N VAL A 342 -24.13 19.21 10.22
CA VAL A 342 -23.33 18.29 11.04
C VAL A 342 -23.97 16.92 10.88
N GLY A 343 -23.24 15.96 10.31
CA GLY A 343 -23.84 14.73 9.79
C GLY A 343 -24.86 15.06 8.69
N ASN A 344 -26.06 14.48 8.78
CA ASN A 344 -27.17 14.81 7.87
C ASN A 344 -28.06 15.97 8.33
N THR A 345 -27.76 16.55 9.50
CA THR A 345 -28.65 17.49 10.17
C THR A 345 -28.17 18.92 9.97
N ARG A 346 -29.05 19.77 9.42
CA ARG A 346 -28.79 21.20 9.26
C ARG A 346 -29.00 21.92 10.60
N VAL A 347 -27.91 22.31 11.24
CA VAL A 347 -27.92 22.99 12.56
C VAL A 347 -28.02 24.51 12.44
N TYR A 348 -27.68 25.06 11.27
CA TYR A 348 -27.74 26.51 11.01
C TYR A 348 -28.15 26.81 9.57
N GLN A 349 -28.98 27.85 9.40
CA GLN A 349 -29.24 28.48 8.10
C GLN A 349 -29.72 29.91 8.29
N ASN A 350 -29.10 30.88 7.61
CA ASN A 350 -29.54 32.28 7.63
C ASN A 350 -28.98 33.05 6.42
N GLN A 351 -29.55 34.22 6.12
CA GLN A 351 -29.05 35.16 5.10
C GLN A 351 -28.96 36.57 5.68
N THR A 352 -27.78 37.19 5.72
CA THR A 352 -27.61 38.58 6.16
C THR A 352 -26.41 39.29 5.55
N ASN A 353 -26.59 40.50 5.01
CA ASN A 353 -25.50 41.32 4.45
C ASN A 353 -24.58 41.99 5.51
N GLN A 354 -24.44 41.41 6.71
CA GLN A 354 -23.62 41.94 7.80
C GLN A 354 -22.79 40.82 8.44
N THR A 355 -21.69 41.19 9.08
CA THR A 355 -20.90 40.25 9.90
C THR A 355 -21.71 39.81 11.11
N GLN A 356 -21.71 38.51 11.40
CA GLN A 356 -22.49 37.90 12.49
C GLN A 356 -21.60 37.06 13.40
N HIS A 357 -21.98 37.03 14.67
CA HIS A 357 -21.49 36.09 15.67
C HIS A 357 -22.66 35.22 16.13
N ILE A 358 -22.62 33.93 15.80
CA ILE A 358 -23.68 32.97 16.10
C ILE A 358 -23.18 31.99 17.16
N TYR A 359 -23.98 31.79 18.20
CA TYR A 359 -23.71 30.83 19.26
C TYR A 359 -24.85 29.80 19.31
N ILE A 360 -24.54 28.55 19.04
CA ILE A 360 -25.47 27.43 19.16
C ILE A 360 -25.01 26.59 20.35
N ASN A 361 -25.84 26.57 21.40
CA ASN A 361 -25.51 25.87 22.64
C ASN A 361 -25.91 24.40 22.59
N ASP A 362 -25.45 23.66 23.59
CA ASP A 362 -25.70 22.23 23.75
C ASP A 362 -27.19 21.88 23.80
N THR A 363 -28.01 22.68 24.48
CA THR A 363 -29.46 22.43 24.57
C THR A 363 -30.14 22.47 23.21
N ALA A 364 -29.70 23.35 22.30
CA ALA A 364 -30.21 23.38 20.94
C ALA A 364 -29.67 22.19 20.12
N LEU A 365 -28.38 21.89 20.22
CA LEU A 365 -27.72 20.85 19.43
C LEU A 365 -28.18 19.44 19.82
N SER A 366 -28.24 19.12 21.11
CA SER A 366 -28.73 17.82 21.62
C SER A 366 -30.20 17.54 21.27
N SER A 367 -30.99 18.57 20.94
CA SER A 367 -32.36 18.40 20.43
C SER A 367 -32.44 18.09 18.93
N MET A 368 -31.36 18.37 18.18
CA MET A 368 -31.28 18.18 16.74
C MET A 368 -30.40 16.98 16.36
N LEU A 369 -29.35 16.70 17.14
CA LEU A 369 -28.31 15.71 16.87
C LEU A 369 -28.42 14.52 17.82
N ASN A 370 -28.00 13.34 17.35
CA ASN A 370 -27.92 12.14 18.16
C ASN A 370 -26.47 11.89 18.61
N TYR A 371 -26.15 12.26 19.86
CA TYR A 371 -24.78 12.13 20.39
C TYR A 371 -24.31 10.67 20.52
N ALA A 372 -25.24 9.73 20.73
CA ALA A 372 -24.88 8.32 20.81
C ALA A 372 -24.36 7.78 19.48
N SER A 373 -24.96 8.18 18.34
CA SER A 373 -24.46 7.79 17.01
C SER A 373 -23.23 8.58 16.57
N MET A 374 -22.88 9.65 17.27
CA MET A 374 -21.70 10.46 16.97
C MET A 374 -20.47 10.08 17.80
N SER A 375 -20.67 9.27 18.84
CA SER A 375 -19.58 8.78 19.71
C SER A 375 -18.75 7.74 18.96
N GLU A 376 -17.42 7.82 19.08
CA GLU A 376 -16.45 6.94 18.39
C GLU A 376 -16.60 6.92 16.85
N ALA A 377 -17.07 8.02 16.27
CA ALA A 377 -17.35 8.12 14.84
C ALA A 377 -16.75 9.38 14.20
N THR A 378 -16.43 9.27 12.91
CA THR A 378 -16.06 10.42 12.07
C THR A 378 -17.32 11.10 11.59
N ILE A 379 -17.50 12.38 11.93
CA ILE A 379 -18.72 13.14 11.66
C ILE A 379 -18.44 14.15 10.54
N PRO A 380 -19.10 14.01 9.37
CA PRO A 380 -18.93 14.96 8.28
C PRO A 380 -19.58 16.31 8.62
N ILE A 381 -18.92 17.40 8.22
CA ILE A 381 -19.38 18.78 8.36
C ILE A 381 -19.39 19.46 6.98
N ARG A 382 -20.53 20.06 6.63
CA ARG A 382 -20.68 20.87 5.42
C ARG A 382 -21.04 22.30 5.77
N PHE A 383 -20.19 23.26 5.38
CA PHE A 383 -20.48 24.69 5.52
C PHE A 383 -20.43 25.35 4.14
N GLY A 384 -21.58 25.83 3.66
CA GLY A 384 -21.70 26.39 2.32
C GLY A 384 -22.72 27.51 2.20
N VAL A 385 -22.92 28.00 0.98
CA VAL A 385 -23.93 29.02 0.64
C VAL A 385 -24.92 28.52 -0.41
N LYS A 386 -26.14 29.06 -0.41
CA LYS A 386 -27.26 28.74 -1.34
C LYS A 386 -27.74 29.96 -2.11
N ASN A 387 -28.43 29.70 -3.23
CA ASN A 387 -29.14 30.67 -4.08
C ASN A 387 -28.24 31.74 -4.70
N MET A 388 -27.15 31.33 -5.37
CA MET A 388 -26.45 32.23 -6.29
C MET A 388 -26.78 31.85 -7.73
N THR A 389 -27.31 32.81 -8.49
CA THR A 389 -27.32 32.71 -9.96
C THR A 389 -25.88 32.60 -10.46
N GLY A 390 -25.52 31.47 -11.09
CA GLY A 390 -24.19 31.26 -11.69
C GLY A 390 -23.28 30.23 -11.01
N LEU A 391 -23.78 29.49 -10.02
CA LEU A 391 -23.08 28.33 -9.45
C LEU A 391 -23.70 27.03 -9.96
N GLY A 392 -22.88 26.26 -10.67
CA GLY A 392 -23.21 24.91 -11.13
C GLY A 392 -22.88 24.73 -12.60
N PHE A 393 -22.18 23.64 -12.93
CA PHE A 393 -22.34 23.04 -14.24
C PHE A 393 -23.81 22.64 -14.36
N GLY A 394 -24.65 23.50 -14.92
CA GLY A 394 -26.00 23.10 -15.22
C GLY A 394 -25.95 22.01 -16.30
N SER A 395 -26.64 20.90 -16.11
CA SER A 395 -26.83 19.89 -17.14
C SER A 395 -28.02 20.27 -18.02
N ASP A 396 -27.90 19.95 -19.30
CA ASP A 396 -29.02 19.87 -20.22
C ASP A 396 -29.33 18.39 -20.42
N VAL A 397 -30.48 17.96 -19.95
CA VAL A 397 -30.91 16.57 -20.11
C VAL A 397 -32.14 16.53 -21.00
N VAL A 398 -32.23 15.51 -21.84
CA VAL A 398 -33.41 15.27 -22.68
C VAL A 398 -33.99 13.91 -22.38
N GLU A 399 -35.27 13.89 -22.06
CA GLU A 399 -36.05 12.67 -21.92
C GLU A 399 -36.67 12.32 -23.28
N VAL A 400 -36.50 11.07 -23.71
CA VAL A 400 -36.87 10.55 -25.02
C VAL A 400 -37.86 9.40 -24.83
N THR A 401 -39.15 9.74 -24.89
CA THR A 401 -40.27 8.85 -24.53
C THR A 401 -40.88 8.20 -25.78
N ASP A 402 -40.90 6.85 -25.79
CA ASP A 402 -41.64 6.07 -26.78
C ASP A 402 -43.15 6.22 -26.59
N LEU A 403 -43.86 6.54 -27.67
CA LEU A 403 -45.32 6.63 -27.76
C LEU A 403 -45.89 5.65 -28.81
N SER A 404 -45.10 4.68 -29.29
CA SER A 404 -45.52 3.73 -30.32
C SER A 404 -46.52 2.69 -29.81
N GLY A 405 -47.04 1.85 -30.71
CA GLY A 405 -48.13 0.91 -30.40
C GLY A 405 -47.84 -0.09 -29.28
N SER A 406 -46.58 -0.41 -29.03
CA SER A 406 -46.20 -1.29 -27.93
C SER A 406 -46.44 -0.66 -26.55
N MET A 407 -46.54 0.66 -26.46
CA MET A 407 -46.78 1.39 -25.21
C MET A 407 -48.23 1.32 -24.71
N GLY A 408 -49.15 0.82 -25.55
CA GLY A 408 -50.51 0.44 -25.14
C GLY A 408 -50.61 -0.96 -24.50
N THR A 409 -49.48 -1.64 -24.28
CA THR A 409 -49.47 -2.98 -23.67
C THR A 409 -49.71 -2.90 -22.17
N PHE A 410 -50.54 -3.81 -21.64
CA PHE A 410 -50.80 -3.98 -20.21
C PHE A 410 -49.97 -5.14 -19.68
N ASP A 411 -48.78 -4.85 -19.18
CA ASP A 411 -47.84 -5.84 -18.65
C ASP A 411 -46.97 -5.34 -17.48
N VAL A 412 -47.17 -4.11 -17.01
CA VAL A 412 -46.43 -3.53 -15.89
C VAL A 412 -47.12 -3.85 -14.55
N GLN A 413 -46.37 -4.38 -13.59
CA GLN A 413 -46.80 -4.76 -12.25
C GLN A 413 -46.62 -3.60 -11.25
N PRO A 414 -47.30 -3.64 -10.09
CA PRO A 414 -48.41 -4.53 -9.77
C PRO A 414 -49.68 -4.16 -10.56
N GLY A 415 -50.52 -5.14 -10.85
CA GLY A 415 -51.88 -4.90 -11.35
C GLY A 415 -52.02 -4.77 -12.86
N ASN A 416 -51.02 -5.21 -13.63
CA ASN A 416 -51.06 -5.27 -15.09
C ASN A 416 -51.44 -3.92 -15.73
N GLN A 417 -50.73 -2.88 -15.34
CA GLN A 417 -50.89 -1.50 -15.79
C GLN A 417 -50.38 -1.32 -17.23
N GLU A 418 -50.93 -0.32 -17.91
CA GLU A 418 -50.52 0.08 -19.25
C GLU A 418 -49.16 0.78 -19.22
N ARG A 419 -48.24 0.41 -20.12
CA ARG A 419 -46.87 0.96 -20.16
C ARG A 419 -46.85 2.48 -20.23
N ILE A 420 -47.67 3.09 -21.10
CA ILE A 420 -47.71 4.56 -21.23
C ILE A 420 -48.19 5.27 -19.96
N ALA A 421 -49.10 4.65 -19.19
CA ALA A 421 -49.58 5.24 -17.94
C ALA A 421 -48.47 5.28 -16.88
N VAL A 422 -47.64 4.22 -16.82
CA VAL A 422 -46.49 4.16 -15.92
C VAL A 422 -45.37 5.08 -16.41
N ALA A 423 -45.09 5.14 -17.72
CA ALA A 423 -44.12 6.06 -18.31
C ALA A 423 -44.40 7.50 -17.90
N LYS A 424 -45.65 7.98 -17.99
CA LYS A 424 -46.01 9.33 -17.52
C LYS A 424 -45.65 9.59 -16.06
N VAL A 425 -45.74 8.58 -15.19
CA VAL A 425 -45.38 8.71 -13.77
C VAL A 425 -43.87 8.79 -13.61
N CYS A 426 -43.13 7.92 -14.30
CA CYS A 426 -41.67 7.91 -14.33
C CYS A 426 -41.10 9.22 -14.90
N ASP A 427 -41.61 9.69 -16.03
CA ASP A 427 -41.15 10.92 -16.69
C ASP A 427 -41.34 12.15 -15.79
N LYS A 428 -42.48 12.24 -15.09
CA LYS A 428 -42.72 13.33 -14.13
C LYS A 428 -41.77 13.26 -12.93
N GLU A 429 -41.42 12.06 -12.48
CA GLU A 429 -40.45 11.87 -11.41
C GLU A 429 -39.03 12.24 -11.85
N PHE A 430 -38.65 11.90 -13.08
CA PHE A 430 -37.37 12.32 -13.67
C PHE A 430 -37.28 13.84 -13.76
N VAL A 431 -38.32 14.51 -14.28
CA VAL A 431 -38.42 15.98 -14.31
C VAL A 431 -38.27 16.58 -12.91
N ASP A 432 -38.96 16.02 -11.91
CA ASP A 432 -38.86 16.49 -10.53
C ASP A 432 -37.46 16.30 -9.94
N THR A 433 -36.83 15.16 -10.20
CA THR A 433 -35.51 14.81 -9.67
C THR A 433 -34.42 15.71 -10.27
N VAL A 434 -34.43 15.90 -11.59
CA VAL A 434 -33.47 16.76 -12.27
C VAL A 434 -33.64 18.22 -11.84
N LEU A 435 -34.87 18.75 -11.87
CA LEU A 435 -35.15 20.16 -11.57
C LEU A 435 -35.18 20.48 -10.07
N ALA A 436 -35.05 19.49 -9.19
CA ALA A 436 -34.80 19.72 -7.77
C ALA A 436 -33.47 20.46 -7.53
N ASN A 437 -32.53 20.37 -8.48
CA ASN A 437 -31.24 21.06 -8.42
C ASN A 437 -31.26 22.35 -9.27
N GLU A 438 -30.70 23.43 -8.72
CA GLU A 438 -30.65 24.72 -9.43
C GLU A 438 -29.72 24.64 -10.66
N GLY A 439 -30.07 25.39 -11.71
CA GLY A 439 -29.26 25.49 -12.93
C GLY A 439 -29.48 24.37 -13.95
N GLN A 440 -30.31 23.36 -13.68
CA GLN A 440 -30.64 22.24 -14.58
C GLN A 440 -31.73 22.62 -15.60
N ARG A 441 -31.71 22.00 -16.79
CA ARG A 441 -32.78 22.13 -17.80
C ARG A 441 -33.16 20.78 -18.36
N VAL A 442 -34.46 20.55 -18.51
CA VAL A 442 -35.01 19.34 -19.11
C VAL A 442 -35.67 19.68 -20.44
N GLY A 443 -35.41 18.86 -21.45
CA GLY A 443 -36.14 18.82 -22.71
C GLY A 443 -36.93 17.52 -22.82
N LEU A 444 -38.05 17.55 -23.52
CA LEU A 444 -38.88 16.37 -23.76
C LEU A 444 -38.96 16.10 -25.25
N ILE A 445 -38.64 14.88 -25.66
CA ILE A 445 -38.83 14.36 -27.00
C ILE A 445 -39.79 13.18 -26.91
N ALA A 446 -40.86 13.24 -27.69
CA ALA A 446 -41.79 12.13 -27.86
C ALA A 446 -41.67 11.55 -29.28
N TYR A 447 -41.70 10.24 -29.44
CA TYR A 447 -41.58 9.59 -30.75
C TYR A 447 -42.48 8.37 -30.92
N GLY A 448 -42.88 8.11 -32.17
CA GLY A 448 -43.56 6.89 -32.62
C GLY A 448 -43.02 6.52 -34.00
N THR A 449 -43.83 6.63 -35.05
CA THR A 449 -43.33 6.46 -36.45
C THR A 449 -42.30 7.53 -36.84
N SER A 450 -42.38 8.69 -36.21
CA SER A 450 -41.43 9.80 -36.27
C SER A 450 -41.48 10.59 -34.96
N THR A 451 -40.61 11.57 -34.78
CA THR A 451 -40.70 12.53 -33.67
C THR A 451 -42.02 13.30 -33.73
N ASP A 452 -42.73 13.39 -32.60
CA ASP A 452 -43.96 14.17 -32.47
C ASP A 452 -43.64 15.57 -31.94
N ASN A 453 -43.52 16.52 -32.87
CA ASN A 453 -43.25 17.92 -32.54
C ASN A 453 -44.36 18.58 -31.70
N SER A 454 -45.58 18.05 -31.68
CA SER A 454 -46.68 18.60 -30.87
C SER A 454 -46.59 18.19 -29.40
N ARG A 455 -45.81 17.14 -29.10
CA ARG A 455 -45.56 16.61 -27.75
C ARG A 455 -44.11 16.76 -27.30
N THR A 456 -43.37 17.64 -27.97
CA THR A 456 -41.97 17.94 -27.68
C THR A 456 -41.86 19.29 -26.99
N VAL A 457 -41.01 19.38 -25.95
CA VAL A 457 -40.71 20.63 -25.23
C VAL A 457 -39.22 20.88 -25.28
N TYR A 458 -38.82 22.08 -25.70
CA TYR A 458 -37.43 22.48 -25.72
C TYR A 458 -36.90 22.75 -24.30
N LEU A 459 -35.57 22.63 -24.10
CA LEU A 459 -34.88 22.77 -22.81
C LEU A 459 -35.42 23.94 -21.95
N THR A 460 -35.95 23.61 -20.77
CA THR A 460 -36.50 24.57 -19.81
C THR A 460 -36.34 24.06 -18.36
N ASP A 461 -36.36 24.99 -17.42
CA ASP A 461 -36.45 24.74 -15.97
C ASP A 461 -37.91 24.80 -15.46
N ASN A 462 -38.87 25.00 -16.36
CA ASN A 462 -40.29 25.12 -16.00
C ASN A 462 -40.95 23.75 -15.86
N ASN A 463 -40.87 23.21 -14.64
CA ASN A 463 -41.51 21.96 -14.23
C ASN A 463 -43.01 21.88 -14.61
N VAL A 464 -43.77 22.98 -14.46
CA VAL A 464 -45.21 22.99 -14.77
C VAL A 464 -45.47 22.74 -16.25
N THR A 465 -44.69 23.35 -17.14
CA THR A 465 -44.82 23.17 -18.60
C THR A 465 -44.47 21.73 -19.00
N LEU A 466 -43.40 21.17 -18.44
CA LEU A 466 -42.94 19.82 -18.73
C LEU A 466 -43.98 18.78 -18.31
N LYS A 467 -44.47 18.86 -17.06
CA LYS A 467 -45.49 17.94 -16.55
C LYS A 467 -46.81 18.03 -17.31
N ALA A 468 -47.24 19.23 -17.67
CA ALA A 468 -48.45 19.43 -18.46
C ALA A 468 -48.34 18.78 -19.86
N MET A 469 -47.13 18.75 -20.44
CA MET A 469 -46.89 18.03 -21.69
C MET A 469 -46.98 16.52 -21.50
N ILE A 470 -46.31 15.98 -20.47
CA ILE A 470 -46.29 14.55 -20.16
C ILE A 470 -47.70 14.01 -19.90
N ASP A 471 -48.54 14.76 -19.19
CA ASP A 471 -49.93 14.37 -18.93
C ASP A 471 -50.72 14.13 -20.24
N GLY A 472 -50.35 14.82 -21.33
CA GLY A 472 -50.93 14.72 -22.67
C GLY A 472 -50.35 13.60 -23.56
N TYR A 473 -49.38 12.82 -23.09
CA TYR A 473 -48.87 11.68 -23.84
C TYR A 473 -49.96 10.63 -24.07
N ASP A 474 -49.93 9.99 -25.22
CA ASP A 474 -50.83 8.89 -25.55
C ASP A 474 -50.11 7.99 -26.54
N HIS A 475 -50.46 6.71 -26.59
CA HIS A 475 -49.83 5.79 -27.54
C HIS A 475 -50.50 5.86 -28.92
N ASP A 476 -49.71 5.83 -29.98
CA ASP A 476 -50.20 5.67 -31.34
C ASP A 476 -50.23 4.19 -31.74
N LEU A 477 -51.10 3.78 -32.66
CA LEU A 477 -51.10 2.39 -33.18
C LEU A 477 -50.07 2.20 -34.31
N SER A 478 -48.93 2.89 -34.23
CA SER A 478 -47.98 3.05 -35.33
C SER A 478 -46.62 2.39 -35.04
N TRP A 479 -45.68 2.55 -35.98
CA TRP A 479 -44.34 1.97 -35.94
C TRP A 479 -43.45 2.66 -34.89
N THR A 480 -42.33 2.02 -34.52
CA THR A 480 -41.38 2.51 -33.50
C THR A 480 -40.08 2.97 -34.19
N CYS A 481 -39.81 4.27 -34.14
CA CYS A 481 -38.60 4.91 -34.67
C CYS A 481 -37.69 5.45 -33.54
N ILE A 482 -37.00 4.55 -32.83
CA ILE A 482 -36.04 4.94 -31.76
C ILE A 482 -34.99 5.90 -32.30
N SER A 483 -34.49 5.69 -33.53
CA SER A 483 -33.52 6.58 -34.16
C SER A 483 -34.05 7.99 -34.40
N CYS A 484 -35.36 8.17 -34.59
CA CYS A 484 -35.98 9.50 -34.67
C CYS A 484 -35.89 10.23 -33.33
N GLY A 485 -36.18 9.53 -32.23
CA GLY A 485 -36.08 10.05 -30.86
C GLY A 485 -34.65 10.46 -30.51
N VAL A 486 -33.70 9.54 -30.64
CA VAL A 486 -32.27 9.78 -30.36
C VAL A 486 -31.73 10.96 -31.17
N LYS A 487 -31.98 10.98 -32.48
CA LYS A 487 -31.51 12.08 -33.35
C LYS A 487 -32.08 13.43 -32.95
N SER A 488 -33.37 13.49 -32.61
CA SER A 488 -34.03 14.74 -32.22
C SER A 488 -33.54 15.25 -30.87
N ALA A 489 -33.25 14.34 -29.93
CA ALA A 489 -32.65 14.67 -28.65
C ALA A 489 -31.23 15.22 -28.82
N THR A 490 -30.40 14.57 -29.65
CA THR A 490 -29.08 15.08 -30.02
C THR A 490 -29.19 16.48 -30.62
N ASP A 491 -30.05 16.69 -31.61
CA ASP A 491 -30.25 17.99 -32.26
C ASP A 491 -30.66 19.09 -31.26
N MET A 492 -31.53 18.75 -30.31
CA MET A 492 -31.94 19.67 -29.24
C MET A 492 -30.74 20.05 -28.35
N LEU A 493 -29.99 19.06 -27.87
CA LEU A 493 -28.84 19.26 -26.98
C LEU A 493 -27.72 20.06 -27.65
N VAL A 494 -27.46 19.83 -28.94
CA VAL A 494 -26.37 20.49 -29.67
C VAL A 494 -26.75 21.87 -30.22
N SER A 495 -28.03 22.19 -30.36
CA SER A 495 -28.47 23.48 -30.92
C SER A 495 -28.06 24.71 -30.10
N THR A 496 -27.60 24.53 -28.86
CA THR A 496 -27.04 25.60 -28.01
C THR A 496 -25.51 25.65 -28.02
N ILE A 497 -24.87 24.69 -28.69
CA ILE A 497 -23.42 24.52 -28.75
C ILE A 497 -22.89 25.08 -30.06
N ASN A 498 -21.81 25.85 -29.96
CA ASN A 498 -20.93 26.10 -31.09
C ASN A 498 -19.65 25.29 -30.87
N VAL A 499 -19.39 24.33 -31.76
CA VAL A 499 -18.16 23.53 -31.77
C VAL A 499 -17.15 24.21 -32.69
N THR A 500 -15.98 24.53 -32.16
CA THR A 500 -14.86 25.05 -32.95
C THR A 500 -13.71 24.06 -32.89
N THR A 501 -13.38 23.42 -34.01
CA THR A 501 -12.20 22.55 -34.12
C THR A 501 -10.94 23.42 -34.09
N VAL A 502 -10.11 23.25 -33.07
CA VAL A 502 -8.86 24.00 -32.89
C VAL A 502 -7.64 23.19 -33.34
N VAL A 503 -7.72 21.86 -33.24
CA VAL A 503 -6.78 20.92 -33.86
C VAL A 503 -7.61 19.84 -34.55
N ASN A 504 -7.46 19.69 -35.87
CA ASN A 504 -8.18 18.67 -36.61
C ASN A 504 -7.37 17.36 -36.65
N ASN A 505 -8.07 16.23 -36.82
CA ASN A 505 -7.46 14.94 -37.07
C ASN A 505 -6.67 14.94 -38.38
N GLY A 506 -5.62 14.13 -38.46
CA GLY A 506 -4.75 14.03 -39.64
C GLY A 506 -4.01 15.32 -40.01
N THR A 507 -3.84 16.25 -39.06
CA THR A 507 -3.06 17.48 -39.29
C THR A 507 -1.55 17.24 -39.18
N ILE A 508 -0.74 18.18 -39.67
CA ILE A 508 0.72 18.11 -39.57
C ILE A 508 1.18 18.46 -38.14
N TRP A 509 2.00 17.61 -37.54
CA TRP A 509 2.64 17.81 -36.24
C TRP A 509 4.15 17.97 -36.42
N TYR A 510 4.77 18.70 -35.51
CA TYR A 510 6.20 18.54 -35.27
C TYR A 510 6.38 17.25 -34.49
N TYR A 511 7.32 16.40 -34.88
CA TYR A 511 7.61 15.17 -34.17
C TYR A 511 9.11 14.97 -33.98
N ASN A 512 9.45 14.17 -32.97
CA ASN A 512 10.81 13.76 -32.70
C ASN A 512 10.84 12.25 -32.42
N ASP A 513 11.64 11.54 -33.21
CA ASP A 513 11.92 10.11 -33.12
C ASP A 513 13.40 9.82 -32.79
N SER A 514 14.18 10.86 -32.48
CA SER A 514 15.59 10.74 -32.11
C SER A 514 15.77 10.39 -30.63
N TYR A 515 14.74 10.63 -29.81
CA TYR A 515 14.76 10.44 -28.35
C TYR A 515 13.93 9.24 -27.87
N LEU A 516 13.98 8.11 -28.56
CA LEU A 516 13.08 6.96 -28.29
C LEU A 516 13.07 6.41 -26.86
N ASN A 517 14.10 6.71 -26.04
CA ASN A 517 14.25 6.18 -24.68
C ASN A 517 14.54 7.28 -23.63
N THR A 518 14.52 8.56 -24.02
CA THR A 518 14.81 9.70 -23.15
C THR A 518 13.89 10.86 -23.51
N GLU A 519 13.70 11.85 -22.65
CA GLU A 519 13.02 13.08 -23.10
C GLU A 519 13.91 13.87 -24.06
N PRO A 520 13.33 14.61 -25.03
CA PRO A 520 14.07 15.61 -25.77
C PRO A 520 14.73 16.60 -24.80
N PRO A 521 15.96 17.05 -25.08
CA PRO A 521 16.70 17.92 -24.20
C PRO A 521 15.99 19.26 -24.04
N ASP A 522 16.18 19.86 -22.87
CA ASP A 522 15.74 21.21 -22.58
C ASP A 522 16.35 22.19 -23.59
N ASP A 523 15.59 23.24 -23.93
CA ASP A 523 16.12 24.28 -24.81
C ASP A 523 17.17 25.16 -24.10
N SER A 524 17.73 26.15 -24.81
CA SER A 524 18.78 27.03 -24.25
C SER A 524 18.34 27.86 -23.04
N GLU A 525 17.05 27.91 -22.72
CA GLU A 525 16.49 28.59 -21.55
C GLU A 525 16.05 27.61 -20.46
N GLY A 526 16.32 26.31 -20.62
CA GLY A 526 15.96 25.26 -19.66
C GLY A 526 14.50 24.83 -19.71
N ARG A 527 13.78 25.11 -20.82
CA ARG A 527 12.38 24.74 -20.98
C ARG A 527 12.24 23.34 -21.54
N LYS A 528 11.20 22.62 -21.12
CA LYS A 528 10.90 21.27 -21.59
C LYS A 528 10.13 21.25 -22.90
N TRP A 529 10.20 20.12 -23.61
CA TRP A 529 9.59 19.93 -24.93
C TRP A 529 8.04 19.98 -24.95
N TYR A 530 7.35 19.99 -23.82
CA TYR A 530 5.89 20.17 -23.79
C TYR A 530 5.47 21.61 -23.43
N GLU A 531 6.40 22.47 -23.03
CA GLU A 531 6.13 23.86 -22.65
C GLU A 531 5.89 24.76 -23.86
N TYR A 532 4.94 25.70 -23.74
CA TYR A 532 4.48 26.54 -24.86
C TYR A 532 5.56 27.37 -25.57
N ASN A 533 6.65 27.71 -24.88
CA ASN A 533 7.71 28.61 -25.37
C ASN A 533 9.01 27.89 -25.76
N TYR A 534 9.05 26.56 -25.70
CA TYR A 534 10.23 25.81 -26.08
C TYR A 534 10.64 26.08 -27.54
N THR A 535 11.94 26.25 -27.73
CA THR A 535 12.52 26.50 -29.04
C THR A 535 12.86 25.18 -29.74
N LEU A 536 12.18 24.89 -30.85
CA LEU A 536 12.45 23.69 -31.67
C LEU A 536 13.89 23.69 -32.19
N THR A 537 14.59 22.56 -32.03
CA THR A 537 15.90 22.29 -32.62
C THR A 537 15.77 21.73 -34.04
N SER A 538 16.89 21.53 -34.75
CA SER A 538 16.90 20.90 -36.07
C SER A 538 16.53 19.41 -36.08
N GLU A 539 16.28 18.82 -34.91
CA GLU A 539 15.93 17.40 -34.71
C GLU A 539 14.41 17.18 -34.67
N TRP A 540 13.61 18.24 -34.78
CA TRP A 540 12.16 18.17 -34.87
C TRP A 540 11.71 18.20 -36.34
N ASP A 541 11.28 17.04 -36.84
CA ASP A 541 10.72 16.91 -38.17
C ASP A 541 9.24 17.28 -38.21
N THR A 542 8.66 17.36 -39.42
CA THR A 542 7.22 17.58 -39.61
C THR A 542 6.58 16.43 -40.35
N GLY A 543 5.49 15.89 -39.83
CA GLY A 543 4.77 14.75 -40.41
C GLY A 543 3.27 14.86 -40.16
N ASN A 544 2.46 14.14 -40.94
CA ASN A 544 1.05 14.01 -40.60
C ASN A 544 0.93 13.23 -39.29
N GLY A 545 0.05 13.67 -38.39
CA GLY A 545 -0.20 13.02 -37.11
C GLY A 545 -0.62 11.56 -37.24
N VAL A 546 -1.15 11.16 -38.41
CA VAL A 546 -1.35 9.77 -38.81
C VAL A 546 0.01 9.12 -39.11
N PHE A 547 0.65 8.61 -38.08
CA PHE A 547 1.63 7.54 -38.24
C PHE A 547 0.85 6.23 -38.42
N GLY A 548 1.16 5.46 -39.46
CA GLY A 548 0.64 4.11 -39.68
C GLY A 548 -0.56 3.91 -40.63
N ALA A 549 -1.41 4.90 -40.95
CA ALA A 549 -2.55 4.67 -41.86
C ALA A 549 -2.31 5.19 -43.28
N GLY A 550 -1.86 4.28 -44.16
CA GLY A 550 -1.95 4.45 -45.61
C GLY A 550 -0.66 4.16 -46.36
N SER A 551 -0.45 2.89 -46.72
CA SER A 551 0.37 2.48 -47.88
C SER A 551 1.76 3.13 -48.02
N ALA A 552 2.50 3.22 -46.93
CA ALA A 552 3.95 3.26 -46.92
C ALA A 552 4.35 2.99 -45.48
N SER A 553 4.79 1.77 -45.18
CA SER A 553 5.83 1.57 -44.18
C SER A 553 6.82 2.72 -44.35
N MET A 554 7.01 3.56 -43.33
CA MET A 554 8.12 4.52 -43.39
C MET A 554 9.35 3.71 -43.81
N PRO A 555 10.11 4.19 -44.82
CA PRO A 555 11.32 3.52 -45.20
C PRO A 555 12.16 3.44 -43.92
N ILE A 556 12.57 2.23 -43.55
CA ILE A 556 13.61 2.02 -42.55
C ILE A 556 14.85 2.70 -43.13
N THR A 557 14.97 4.02 -42.94
CA THR A 557 16.11 4.81 -43.37
C THR A 557 17.20 4.67 -42.34
N THR A 558 17.82 3.49 -42.30
CA THR A 558 19.28 3.34 -42.33
C THR A 558 19.59 1.85 -42.41
N LEU A 559 19.76 1.39 -43.65
CA LEU A 559 20.46 0.15 -43.97
C LEU A 559 21.92 0.33 -43.53
N LEU A 560 22.28 -0.17 -42.34
CA LEU A 560 23.68 -0.25 -41.93
C LEU A 560 24.19 -1.66 -42.19
N THR A 561 24.91 -1.72 -43.31
CA THR A 561 25.77 -2.80 -43.73
C THR A 561 26.94 -2.92 -42.76
N THR A 562 27.28 -4.15 -42.37
CA THR A 562 28.36 -4.55 -41.45
C THR A 562 28.10 -4.24 -39.97
N ALA A 563 28.61 -5.10 -39.07
CA ALA A 563 28.57 -4.90 -37.63
C ALA A 563 28.97 -3.45 -37.28
N GLY A 564 27.97 -2.63 -37.00
CA GLY A 564 28.09 -1.20 -36.87
C GLY A 564 26.94 -0.70 -36.01
N SER A 565 27.28 -0.16 -34.84
CA SER A 565 26.35 0.47 -33.92
C SER A 565 25.91 1.84 -34.46
N SER A 566 24.68 1.94 -34.95
CA SER A 566 23.95 3.20 -34.99
C SER A 566 22.88 3.18 -33.92
N GLY A 567 23.27 3.54 -32.69
CA GLY A 567 22.38 3.48 -31.53
C GLY A 567 22.14 2.06 -31.00
N ASN A 568 21.02 1.89 -30.26
CA ASN A 568 20.66 0.69 -29.48
C ASN A 568 19.93 -0.41 -30.29
N ARG A 569 20.19 -0.54 -31.59
CA ARG A 569 19.62 -1.60 -32.44
C ARG A 569 20.76 -2.42 -33.06
N THR A 570 20.67 -3.74 -32.98
CA THR A 570 21.59 -4.65 -33.67
C THR A 570 20.79 -5.50 -34.64
N TYR A 571 21.07 -5.33 -35.93
CA TYR A 571 20.52 -6.20 -36.97
C TYR A 571 21.60 -7.20 -37.37
N VAL A 572 21.27 -8.49 -37.33
CA VAL A 572 22.11 -9.52 -37.93
C VAL A 572 21.38 -9.97 -39.20
N ASN A 573 21.75 -9.34 -40.33
CA ASN A 573 21.27 -9.76 -41.63
C ASN A 573 22.08 -10.99 -42.07
N LEU A 574 21.40 -12.12 -42.18
CA LEU A 574 22.01 -13.40 -42.53
C LEU A 574 21.91 -13.67 -44.04
N TRP A 575 20.97 -13.00 -44.74
CA TRP A 575 20.75 -13.06 -46.19
C TRP A 575 19.77 -11.95 -46.73
N ASP A 576 20.13 -11.21 -47.79
CA ASP A 576 19.30 -10.20 -48.52
C ASP A 576 19.76 -10.04 -49.99
N ASP A 577 18.82 -9.95 -50.94
CA ASP A 577 18.94 -9.76 -52.40
C ASP A 577 19.78 -8.54 -52.84
N ASN A 578 19.97 -7.52 -51.98
CA ASN A 578 20.51 -6.22 -52.44
C ASN A 578 21.93 -5.84 -52.01
N ILE A 579 22.74 -6.73 -51.41
CA ILE A 579 24.06 -6.36 -50.87
C ILE A 579 25.21 -7.15 -51.51
N THR A 580 26.21 -6.45 -52.05
CA THR A 580 27.38 -7.02 -52.76
C THR A 580 28.42 -7.73 -51.85
N THR A 581 28.20 -7.74 -50.53
CA THR A 581 29.05 -8.40 -49.54
C THR A 581 28.16 -9.13 -48.55
N ILE A 582 27.87 -10.39 -48.85
CA ILE A 582 27.08 -11.27 -47.99
C ILE A 582 27.97 -11.68 -46.82
N PRO A 583 27.55 -11.49 -45.54
CA PRO A 583 28.37 -11.87 -44.38
C PRO A 583 28.55 -13.39 -44.26
N VAL A 584 27.71 -14.18 -44.94
CA VAL A 584 27.71 -15.64 -44.91
C VAL A 584 27.81 -16.19 -46.34
N SER A 585 28.92 -16.84 -46.69
CA SER A 585 29.11 -17.48 -48.01
C SER A 585 28.65 -18.94 -47.98
N PHE A 586 27.59 -19.24 -48.74
CA PHE A 586 27.12 -20.62 -48.97
C PHE A 586 27.95 -21.38 -50.02
N GLU A 587 28.95 -20.71 -50.65
CA GLU A 587 29.80 -21.29 -51.72
C GLU A 587 31.04 -22.04 -51.19
N THR A 588 31.47 -21.81 -49.95
CA THR A 588 32.79 -22.26 -49.43
C THR A 588 32.73 -23.37 -48.38
N GLY A 589 31.58 -24.01 -48.18
CA GLY A 589 31.49 -25.22 -47.36
C GLY A 589 31.43 -25.03 -45.84
N TYR A 590 31.35 -23.81 -45.33
CA TYR A 590 31.17 -23.55 -43.89
C TYR A 590 29.70 -23.39 -43.47
N ASN A 591 28.76 -23.33 -44.42
CA ASN A 591 27.30 -23.30 -44.19
C ASN A 591 26.55 -24.00 -45.35
N SER A 592 27.09 -25.13 -45.85
CA SER A 592 26.42 -25.94 -46.88
C SER A 592 26.13 -27.35 -46.35
N THR A 593 24.83 -27.61 -46.14
CA THR A 593 24.09 -28.86 -46.43
C THR A 593 24.51 -30.18 -45.76
N ALA A 594 23.51 -30.89 -45.24
CA ALA A 594 23.50 -32.32 -44.84
C ALA A 594 24.23 -32.73 -43.53
N ASN A 595 24.20 -31.88 -42.50
CA ASN A 595 24.48 -32.29 -41.12
C ASN A 595 23.70 -31.44 -40.11
N THR A 596 23.22 -32.08 -39.04
CA THR A 596 22.77 -31.43 -37.81
C THR A 596 23.87 -30.47 -37.30
N TYR A 597 23.59 -29.17 -37.16
CA TYR A 597 24.51 -28.20 -36.57
C TYR A 597 24.15 -27.92 -35.10
N GLY A 598 24.99 -28.40 -34.18
CA GLY A 598 24.79 -28.19 -32.75
C GLY A 598 25.71 -29.05 -31.89
N TRP A 599 25.74 -28.77 -30.58
CA TRP A 599 26.53 -29.55 -29.63
C TRP A 599 25.85 -30.90 -29.34
N ASN A 600 26.49 -32.02 -29.72
CA ASN A 600 26.13 -33.42 -29.41
C ASN A 600 24.75 -33.93 -29.89
N MET A 601 24.54 -34.15 -31.19
CA MET A 601 23.33 -34.83 -31.72
C MET A 601 23.69 -35.74 -32.91
N GLY A 602 23.13 -36.95 -33.12
CA GLY A 602 21.88 -37.54 -32.61
C GLY A 602 20.74 -37.31 -33.62
N ASP A 603 19.81 -38.28 -33.79
CA ASP A 603 18.64 -38.15 -34.68
C ASP A 603 17.85 -36.87 -34.38
N ASP A 604 17.73 -36.01 -35.38
CA ASP A 604 17.34 -34.61 -35.25
C ASP A 604 16.02 -34.30 -36.01
N GLY A 605 15.40 -35.33 -36.60
CA GLY A 605 14.18 -35.24 -37.40
C GLY A 605 14.39 -34.75 -38.84
N TRP A 606 15.64 -34.71 -39.32
CA TRP A 606 16.03 -34.35 -40.69
C TRP A 606 16.96 -35.38 -41.36
N ASP A 607 17.70 -36.22 -40.62
CA ASP A 607 18.84 -36.97 -41.18
C ASP A 607 18.88 -38.51 -40.91
N HIS A 608 17.83 -39.14 -40.36
CA HIS A 608 17.83 -40.59 -40.07
C HIS A 608 17.04 -41.43 -41.09
N ASP A 609 17.75 -42.16 -41.96
CA ASP A 609 17.18 -43.22 -42.81
C ASP A 609 17.14 -44.58 -42.08
N LEU A 610 15.93 -45.15 -41.95
CA LEU A 610 15.69 -46.46 -41.32
C LEU A 610 15.97 -47.66 -42.26
N GLN A 611 16.25 -47.46 -43.55
CA GLN A 611 16.34 -48.55 -44.53
C GLN A 611 17.75 -49.14 -44.69
N ASP A 612 18.82 -48.33 -44.64
CA ASP A 612 20.19 -48.83 -44.79
C ASP A 612 21.12 -48.55 -43.60
N ASN A 613 20.61 -47.85 -42.58
CA ASN A 613 21.31 -47.57 -41.33
C ASN A 613 22.64 -46.79 -41.58
N SER A 614 22.70 -45.98 -42.65
CA SER A 614 23.86 -45.18 -43.03
C SER A 614 23.83 -43.74 -42.49
N GLY A 615 25.02 -43.22 -42.17
CA GLY A 615 25.32 -41.83 -41.82
C GLY A 615 25.08 -41.41 -40.35
N PRO A 616 26.10 -40.88 -39.65
CA PRO A 616 25.94 -39.72 -38.74
C PRO A 616 26.00 -38.38 -39.52
N TYR A 617 25.92 -38.46 -40.86
CA TYR A 617 25.99 -37.40 -41.87
C TYR A 617 25.11 -37.84 -43.07
N GLY A 618 23.93 -38.39 -42.78
CA GLY A 618 23.06 -39.10 -43.73
C GLY A 618 22.58 -38.18 -44.84
N TYR A 619 23.08 -38.39 -46.05
CA TYR A 619 22.32 -38.01 -47.22
C TYR A 619 21.07 -38.90 -47.23
N ASP A 620 19.87 -38.32 -47.21
CA ASP A 620 18.87 -38.88 -48.11
C ASP A 620 19.43 -38.65 -49.52
N ASP A 621 19.63 -39.71 -50.29
CA ASP A 621 20.35 -39.71 -51.57
C ASP A 621 19.60 -38.95 -52.68
N ASN A 622 18.63 -38.10 -52.31
CA ASN A 622 17.55 -37.55 -53.11
C ASN A 622 17.29 -36.03 -52.96
N ILE A 623 18.14 -35.28 -52.23
CA ILE A 623 18.11 -33.81 -52.22
C ILE A 623 19.23 -33.22 -53.09
N ASP A 624 18.90 -32.26 -53.96
CA ASP A 624 19.86 -31.41 -54.69
C ASP A 624 19.84 -30.00 -54.10
N TYR A 625 20.94 -29.60 -53.46
CA TYR A 625 21.06 -28.28 -52.87
C TYR A 625 21.58 -27.30 -53.92
N ASN A 626 20.69 -26.48 -54.45
CA ASN A 626 20.99 -25.50 -55.49
C ASN A 626 21.68 -24.24 -54.95
N LEU A 627 21.90 -24.18 -53.63
CA LEU A 627 22.46 -23.05 -52.89
C LEU A 627 21.60 -21.80 -53.08
N VAL A 628 22.04 -20.86 -53.90
CA VAL A 628 21.40 -19.57 -54.08
C VAL A 628 20.89 -19.47 -55.50
N VAL A 629 19.57 -19.39 -55.65
CA VAL A 629 18.88 -19.27 -56.93
C VAL A 629 17.97 -18.04 -56.89
N ASN A 630 18.18 -17.09 -57.81
CA ASN A 630 17.42 -15.84 -57.90
C ASN A 630 17.30 -15.05 -56.58
N GLY A 631 18.36 -15.03 -55.77
CA GLY A 631 18.39 -14.29 -54.50
C GLY A 631 17.80 -15.05 -53.32
N MET A 632 17.36 -16.29 -53.47
CA MET A 632 16.80 -17.12 -52.39
C MET A 632 17.65 -18.36 -52.14
N LEU A 633 17.67 -18.87 -50.91
CA LEU A 633 18.22 -20.18 -50.60
C LEU A 633 17.29 -21.26 -51.14
N GLU A 634 17.78 -22.16 -51.99
CA GLU A 634 16.96 -23.16 -52.69
C GLU A 634 17.58 -24.56 -52.64
N PHE A 635 16.80 -25.55 -52.23
CA PHE A 635 17.08 -26.95 -52.50
C PHE A 635 15.84 -27.65 -53.08
N ASP A 636 16.06 -28.75 -53.79
CA ASP A 636 14.98 -29.54 -54.39
C ASP A 636 15.13 -31.03 -54.10
N THR A 637 14.02 -31.74 -54.30
CA THR A 637 13.91 -33.20 -54.05
C THR A 637 14.19 -34.04 -55.31
N ARG A 638 15.01 -33.54 -56.24
CA ARG A 638 15.28 -34.18 -57.54
C ARG A 638 16.77 -34.49 -57.71
N THR A 639 17.14 -35.77 -57.85
CA THR A 639 18.54 -36.17 -58.09
C THR A 639 18.83 -36.79 -59.46
N GLY A 640 19.94 -36.35 -60.08
CA GLY A 640 20.56 -36.95 -61.27
C GLY A 640 19.83 -36.74 -62.61
N ALA A 641 20.49 -37.06 -63.73
CA ALA A 641 19.92 -36.95 -65.09
C ALA A 641 19.77 -38.33 -65.77
N PRO A 642 18.59 -38.72 -66.31
CA PRO A 642 17.33 -37.98 -66.26
C PRO A 642 16.77 -37.93 -64.83
N ALA A 643 16.19 -36.77 -64.51
CA ALA A 643 15.58 -36.42 -63.22
C ALA A 643 14.67 -37.52 -62.70
N ARG A 644 14.95 -38.04 -61.50
CA ARG A 644 14.03 -38.92 -60.79
C ARG A 644 13.93 -38.46 -59.35
N ASN A 645 12.70 -38.31 -58.88
CA ASN A 645 12.45 -38.33 -57.45
C ASN A 645 12.55 -39.79 -56.95
N ARG A 646 13.33 -40.06 -55.90
CA ARG A 646 13.31 -41.34 -55.20
C ARG A 646 12.61 -41.32 -53.83
N CYS A 647 11.97 -40.21 -53.43
CA CYS A 647 11.11 -40.13 -52.24
C CYS A 647 9.86 -41.02 -52.31
N ALA A 648 9.61 -41.74 -53.40
CA ALA A 648 8.42 -42.58 -53.55
C ALA A 648 8.46 -43.75 -52.57
N GLY A 649 7.70 -43.62 -51.49
CA GLY A 649 7.65 -44.55 -50.37
C GLY A 649 8.56 -44.21 -49.19
N TYR A 650 9.21 -43.05 -49.23
CA TYR A 650 10.25 -42.62 -48.31
C TYR A 650 10.11 -41.14 -47.96
N ASP A 651 10.83 -40.76 -46.93
CA ASP A 651 10.86 -39.40 -46.42
C ASP A 651 12.10 -38.67 -46.94
N CYS A 652 11.90 -37.63 -47.76
CA CYS A 652 12.98 -36.79 -48.22
C CYS A 652 12.98 -35.45 -47.51
N SER A 653 14.07 -35.12 -46.84
CA SER A 653 14.17 -33.87 -46.10
C SER A 653 15.52 -33.21 -46.28
N GLY A 654 15.52 -31.88 -46.25
CA GLY A 654 16.71 -31.06 -46.42
C GLY A 654 16.57 -29.75 -45.65
N ALA A 655 17.71 -29.21 -45.20
CA ALA A 655 17.75 -27.96 -44.45
C ALA A 655 19.05 -27.18 -44.66
N TYR A 656 18.95 -25.87 -44.49
CA TYR A 656 20.08 -24.95 -44.35
C TYR A 656 20.31 -24.64 -42.87
N GLY A 657 21.56 -24.78 -42.43
CA GLY A 657 22.03 -24.31 -41.12
C GLY A 657 22.71 -22.95 -41.24
N ILE A 658 22.38 -22.04 -40.32
CA ILE A 658 22.91 -20.69 -40.26
C ILE A 658 23.46 -20.44 -38.86
N GLN A 659 24.79 -20.32 -38.75
CA GLN A 659 25.47 -19.93 -37.52
C GLN A 659 25.34 -18.41 -37.29
N MET A 660 25.06 -18.02 -36.04
CA MET A 660 24.97 -16.62 -35.61
C MET A 660 25.78 -16.40 -34.34
N ASP A 661 26.51 -15.29 -34.27
CA ASP A 661 27.25 -14.91 -33.06
C ASP A 661 26.56 -13.70 -32.39
N ILE A 662 26.06 -13.90 -31.17
CA ILE A 662 25.48 -12.84 -30.34
C ILE A 662 26.60 -12.19 -29.52
N THR A 663 26.84 -10.90 -29.73
CA THR A 663 27.88 -10.15 -29.01
C THR A 663 27.42 -9.74 -27.61
N PRO A 664 28.36 -9.42 -26.68
CA PRO A 664 28.02 -8.84 -25.38
C PRO A 664 27.14 -7.58 -25.46
N GLU A 665 27.38 -6.73 -26.45
CA GLU A 665 26.61 -5.51 -26.68
C GLU A 665 25.18 -5.83 -27.12
N ALA A 666 25.00 -6.77 -28.04
CA ALA A 666 23.67 -7.22 -28.47
C ALA A 666 22.89 -7.88 -27.31
N TYR A 667 23.56 -8.67 -26.47
CA TYR A 667 22.93 -9.26 -25.28
C TYR A 667 22.61 -8.22 -24.19
N SER A 668 23.41 -7.15 -24.08
CA SER A 668 23.12 -6.06 -23.12
C SER A 668 21.79 -5.36 -23.41
N ILE A 669 21.42 -5.23 -24.69
CA ILE A 669 20.12 -4.70 -25.13
C ILE A 669 18.99 -5.63 -24.65
N LEU A 670 19.13 -6.95 -24.81
CA LEU A 670 18.13 -7.93 -24.34
C LEU A 670 17.99 -7.95 -22.81
N SER A 671 19.12 -7.93 -22.09
CA SER A 671 19.11 -8.00 -20.61
C SER A 671 18.55 -6.76 -19.91
N SER A 672 18.32 -5.66 -20.65
CA SER A 672 17.83 -4.38 -20.13
C SER A 672 16.39 -4.05 -20.55
N SER A 673 15.55 -5.08 -20.74
CA SER A 673 14.16 -5.06 -21.29
C SER A 673 14.02 -5.18 -22.81
N GLY A 674 15.10 -5.46 -23.53
CA GLY A 674 15.04 -5.68 -24.97
C GLY A 674 14.35 -6.97 -25.39
N MET A 675 13.92 -7.00 -26.64
CA MET A 675 13.33 -8.15 -27.33
C MET A 675 14.18 -8.58 -28.53
N ALA A 676 14.18 -9.88 -28.81
CA ALA A 676 14.73 -10.45 -30.04
C ALA A 676 13.61 -11.04 -30.90
N LYS A 677 13.61 -10.76 -32.20
CA LYS A 677 12.68 -11.35 -33.18
C LYS A 677 13.46 -11.95 -34.34
N LEU A 678 13.14 -13.19 -34.70
CA LEU A 678 13.63 -13.86 -35.89
C LEU A 678 12.52 -13.90 -36.93
N SER A 679 12.77 -13.39 -38.14
CA SER A 679 11.85 -13.49 -39.27
C SER A 679 12.53 -14.12 -40.48
N PHE A 680 11.73 -14.81 -41.30
CA PHE A 680 12.15 -15.29 -42.62
C PHE A 680 10.93 -15.55 -43.50
N LYS A 681 11.14 -15.52 -44.81
CA LYS A 681 10.18 -15.97 -45.81
C LYS A 681 10.47 -17.40 -46.25
N TYR A 682 9.43 -18.14 -46.59
CA TYR A 682 9.51 -19.50 -47.11
C TYR A 682 8.52 -19.72 -48.26
N GLU A 683 8.87 -20.62 -49.19
CA GLU A 683 8.05 -21.05 -50.32
C GLU A 683 8.23 -22.55 -50.55
N TRP A 684 7.13 -23.22 -50.93
CA TRP A 684 7.14 -24.56 -51.51
C TRP A 684 6.49 -24.50 -52.89
N ASP A 685 7.23 -24.89 -53.91
CA ASP A 685 6.84 -24.85 -55.32
C ASP A 685 6.91 -26.27 -55.90
N GLY A 686 5.75 -26.91 -56.04
CA GLY A 686 5.63 -28.23 -56.63
C GLY A 686 5.87 -28.16 -58.13
N ASN A 687 6.45 -29.20 -58.73
CA ASN A 687 6.84 -29.22 -60.14
C ASN A 687 5.69 -29.27 -61.18
N ASP A 688 4.52 -28.69 -60.88
CA ASP A 688 3.28 -28.69 -61.67
C ASP A 688 2.66 -30.08 -61.93
N ASP A 689 3.23 -31.14 -61.35
CA ASP A 689 2.84 -32.52 -61.57
C ASP A 689 2.03 -33.01 -60.36
N PRO A 690 0.73 -33.36 -60.49
CA PRO A 690 -0.14 -33.47 -59.31
C PRO A 690 0.25 -34.60 -58.34
N PHE A 691 0.49 -34.25 -57.07
CA PHE A 691 0.68 -35.13 -55.93
C PHE A 691 -0.60 -35.91 -55.60
N TRP A 692 -0.44 -37.07 -54.96
CA TRP A 692 -1.55 -37.91 -54.52
C TRP A 692 -2.10 -37.41 -53.18
N ASN A 693 -3.36 -37.75 -52.87
CA ASN A 693 -4.04 -37.38 -51.63
C ASN A 693 -3.43 -37.97 -50.33
N SER A 694 -2.29 -38.65 -50.42
CA SER A 694 -1.56 -39.21 -49.28
C SER A 694 -0.10 -38.75 -49.27
N ASP A 695 0.25 -37.81 -50.14
CA ASP A 695 1.57 -37.20 -50.17
C ASP A 695 1.51 -35.95 -49.29
N GLU A 696 2.57 -35.68 -48.56
CA GLU A 696 2.63 -34.64 -47.52
C GLU A 696 3.91 -33.83 -47.66
N VAL A 697 3.82 -32.52 -47.42
CA VAL A 697 4.99 -31.63 -47.35
C VAL A 697 4.97 -30.83 -46.06
N TRP A 698 6.14 -30.65 -45.46
CA TRP A 698 6.36 -29.88 -44.24
C TRP A 698 7.44 -28.83 -44.45
N ILE A 699 7.23 -27.64 -43.89
CA ILE A 699 8.25 -26.61 -43.71
C ILE A 699 8.60 -26.59 -42.23
N LYS A 700 9.88 -26.68 -41.88
CA LYS A 700 10.32 -26.80 -40.49
C LYS A 700 11.48 -25.84 -40.22
N ALA A 701 11.52 -25.32 -39.00
CA ALA A 701 12.59 -24.48 -38.53
C ALA A 701 12.86 -24.70 -37.04
N ARG A 702 14.13 -24.66 -36.63
CA ARG A 702 14.52 -24.79 -35.23
C ARG A 702 15.72 -23.90 -34.89
N TRP A 703 15.81 -23.59 -33.61
CA TRP A 703 16.84 -22.75 -33.01
C TRP A 703 17.63 -23.54 -31.98
N THR A 704 18.96 -23.56 -32.12
CA THR A 704 19.86 -24.26 -31.21
C THR A 704 20.63 -23.27 -30.37
N SER A 705 20.40 -23.31 -29.07
CA SER A 705 21.07 -22.47 -28.07
C SER A 705 22.25 -23.21 -27.42
N PRO A 706 23.36 -22.51 -27.07
CA PRO A 706 24.53 -23.14 -26.46
C PRO A 706 24.24 -23.85 -25.14
N THR A 707 23.27 -23.35 -24.36
CA THR A 707 23.00 -23.79 -22.99
C THR A 707 21.72 -24.60 -22.84
N THR A 708 20.65 -24.28 -23.58
CA THR A 708 19.37 -25.02 -23.51
C THR A 708 19.11 -26.00 -24.65
N GLY A 709 19.99 -26.09 -25.65
CA GLY A 709 19.87 -27.06 -26.75
C GLY A 709 18.85 -26.65 -27.83
N ILE A 710 18.18 -27.63 -28.43
CA ILE A 710 17.28 -27.43 -29.58
C ILE A 710 15.90 -26.93 -29.15
N HIS A 711 15.38 -25.95 -29.89
CA HIS A 711 14.01 -25.45 -29.78
C HIS A 711 13.36 -25.30 -31.17
N TYR A 712 12.34 -26.11 -31.46
CA TYR A 712 11.54 -25.92 -32.68
C TYR A 712 10.80 -24.56 -32.65
N LEU A 713 10.69 -23.92 -33.82
CA LEU A 713 10.02 -22.63 -33.99
C LEU A 713 8.54 -22.78 -34.38
N GLY A 714 8.15 -23.96 -34.85
CA GLY A 714 6.78 -24.32 -35.23
C GLY A 714 5.98 -25.04 -34.15
N SER A 715 4.82 -25.58 -34.55
CA SER A 715 3.92 -26.40 -33.74
C SER A 715 3.58 -27.70 -34.47
N GLU A 716 3.15 -28.76 -33.79
CA GLU A 716 2.70 -29.99 -34.47
C GLU A 716 1.39 -29.72 -35.25
N LEU A 717 1.49 -29.71 -36.58
CA LEU A 717 0.37 -29.43 -37.49
C LEU A 717 -0.17 -30.70 -38.17
N SER A 718 0.55 -31.82 -38.10
CA SER A 718 0.22 -33.04 -38.83
C SER A 718 -0.74 -33.97 -38.06
N SER A 719 -1.53 -34.78 -38.78
CA SER A 719 -2.42 -35.78 -38.17
C SER A 719 -1.73 -37.14 -38.04
N ALA A 720 -0.96 -37.35 -36.96
CA ALA A 720 -0.37 -38.62 -36.51
C ALA A 720 -0.10 -39.68 -37.62
N GLY A 721 1.04 -39.56 -38.33
CA GLY A 721 1.38 -40.56 -39.35
C GLY A 721 2.77 -40.54 -40.00
N GLY A 722 3.51 -39.42 -40.06
CA GLY A 722 4.76 -39.35 -40.87
C GLY A 722 5.89 -38.46 -40.35
N ASP A 723 5.59 -37.45 -39.54
CA ASP A 723 6.54 -36.65 -38.76
C ASP A 723 5.94 -36.46 -37.35
N THR A 724 6.78 -36.30 -36.32
CA THR A 724 6.33 -36.08 -34.93
C THR A 724 6.99 -34.86 -34.31
N THR A 725 7.67 -34.05 -35.13
CA THR A 725 8.40 -32.87 -34.70
C THR A 725 7.71 -31.60 -35.21
N PRO A 726 7.63 -30.53 -34.40
CA PRO A 726 6.86 -29.33 -34.75
C PRO A 726 7.27 -28.64 -36.06
N GLU A 727 6.29 -28.18 -36.82
CA GLU A 727 6.46 -27.60 -38.15
C GLU A 727 5.96 -26.16 -38.24
N ILE A 728 6.57 -25.38 -39.15
CA ILE A 728 6.16 -24.01 -39.49
C ILE A 728 4.91 -24.03 -40.38
N ASP A 729 4.87 -24.95 -41.35
CA ASP A 729 3.74 -25.13 -42.25
C ASP A 729 3.64 -26.58 -42.72
N PHE A 730 2.43 -27.01 -43.07
CA PHE A 730 2.10 -28.37 -43.49
C PHE A 730 1.03 -28.35 -44.59
N ARG A 731 1.19 -29.22 -45.60
CA ARG A 731 0.11 -29.52 -46.56
C ARG A 731 -0.03 -31.03 -46.73
N ASP A 732 -1.23 -31.53 -46.46
CA ASP A 732 -1.72 -32.81 -46.97
C ASP A 732 -2.21 -32.57 -48.41
N ASN A 733 -1.69 -33.35 -49.36
CA ASN A 733 -1.91 -33.21 -50.80
C ASN A 733 -1.36 -31.90 -51.40
N PRO A 734 -0.02 -31.74 -51.53
CA PRO A 734 0.65 -30.49 -51.94
C PRO A 734 0.56 -30.20 -53.44
N ASN A 735 -0.65 -30.29 -54.00
CA ASN A 735 -0.97 -29.89 -55.37
C ASN A 735 -1.02 -28.38 -55.59
N ASN A 736 -1.24 -27.62 -54.51
CA ASN A 736 -1.19 -26.17 -54.52
C ASN A 736 0.09 -25.73 -53.81
N ASP A 737 0.85 -24.87 -54.47
CA ASP A 737 2.08 -24.29 -53.93
C ASP A 737 1.80 -23.49 -52.66
N ILE A 738 2.80 -23.44 -51.78
CA ILE A 738 2.82 -22.47 -50.69
C ILE A 738 3.48 -21.21 -51.26
N PRO A 739 2.74 -20.11 -51.47
CA PRO A 739 3.34 -18.89 -52.00
C PRO A 739 4.37 -18.34 -51.01
N LEU A 740 5.30 -17.52 -51.47
CA LEU A 740 6.29 -16.86 -50.62
C LEU A 740 5.63 -16.17 -49.41
N THR A 741 5.77 -16.79 -48.24
CA THR A 741 5.06 -16.46 -47.00
C THR A 741 6.05 -16.04 -45.93
N ASN A 742 5.74 -14.98 -45.16
CA ASN A 742 6.60 -14.48 -44.09
C ASN A 742 6.20 -15.06 -42.73
N THR A 743 7.17 -15.48 -41.92
CA THR A 743 6.96 -15.89 -40.52
C THR A 743 7.85 -15.09 -39.56
N VAL A 744 7.40 -14.91 -38.32
CA VAL A 744 8.09 -14.15 -37.25
C VAL A 744 8.00 -14.91 -35.93
N HIS A 745 9.13 -15.07 -35.24
CA HIS A 745 9.26 -15.78 -33.97
C HIS A 745 9.98 -14.92 -32.93
N THR A 746 9.47 -14.91 -31.70
CA THR A 746 10.12 -14.22 -30.57
C THR A 746 11.24 -15.07 -29.98
N MET A 747 12.44 -14.50 -29.95
CA MET A 747 13.68 -15.18 -29.55
C MET A 747 14.24 -14.69 -28.21
N THR A 748 13.60 -13.70 -27.57
CA THR A 748 14.10 -13.02 -26.36
C THR A 748 14.58 -13.99 -25.27
N ASN A 749 13.76 -14.98 -24.92
CA ASN A 749 14.08 -15.95 -23.87
C ASN A 749 14.91 -17.15 -24.37
N ARG A 750 15.18 -17.21 -25.69
CA ARG A 750 15.99 -18.27 -26.33
C ARG A 750 17.44 -17.84 -26.55
N ILE A 751 17.76 -16.56 -26.34
CA ILE A 751 19.11 -16.01 -26.32
C ILE A 751 19.50 -15.79 -24.85
N GLU A 752 20.38 -16.64 -24.33
CA GLU A 752 20.66 -16.77 -22.89
C GLU A 752 21.95 -16.06 -22.47
N GLY A 753 22.70 -15.55 -23.44
CA GLY A 753 23.97 -14.90 -23.23
C GLY A 753 24.72 -14.66 -24.55
N PRO A 754 25.84 -13.93 -24.49
CA PRO A 754 26.73 -13.80 -25.62
C PRO A 754 27.30 -15.17 -25.99
N GLY A 755 27.34 -15.49 -27.29
CA GLY A 755 27.75 -16.81 -27.75
C GLY A 755 27.23 -17.16 -29.15
N THR A 756 27.55 -18.36 -29.60
CA THR A 756 27.19 -18.87 -30.92
C THR A 756 25.88 -19.65 -30.87
N TYR A 757 24.94 -19.30 -31.74
CA TYR A 757 23.63 -19.93 -31.91
C TYR A 757 23.49 -20.45 -33.34
N TYR A 758 22.56 -21.38 -33.56
CA TYR A 758 22.29 -21.92 -34.89
C TYR A 758 20.79 -21.84 -35.20
N LEU A 759 20.45 -21.39 -36.40
CA LEU A 759 19.12 -21.53 -36.99
C LEU A 759 19.19 -22.56 -38.09
N GLU A 760 18.30 -23.55 -38.03
CA GLU A 760 18.12 -24.52 -39.11
C GLU A 760 16.73 -24.33 -39.70
N ILE A 761 16.67 -24.15 -41.03
CA ILE A 761 15.45 -23.93 -41.80
C ILE A 761 15.42 -24.90 -42.98
N GLY A 762 14.29 -25.54 -43.24
CA GLY A 762 14.20 -26.50 -44.32
C GLY A 762 12.79 -27.02 -44.54
N GLY A 763 12.71 -28.12 -45.27
CA GLY A 763 11.45 -28.81 -45.49
C GLY A 763 11.62 -30.29 -45.79
N LYS A 764 10.48 -30.97 -45.78
CA LYS A 764 10.35 -32.42 -45.87
C LYS A 764 9.22 -32.78 -46.83
N LEU A 765 9.41 -33.80 -47.65
CA LEU A 765 8.44 -34.32 -48.61
C LEU A 765 8.30 -35.83 -48.43
N LEU A 766 7.10 -36.28 -48.10
CA LEU A 766 6.73 -37.70 -48.10
C LEU A 766 5.86 -37.97 -49.33
N ALA A 767 6.41 -38.69 -50.31
CA ALA A 767 5.66 -39.12 -51.48
C ALA A 767 5.29 -40.61 -51.33
N SER A 768 4.04 -40.98 -51.61
CA SER A 768 3.58 -42.36 -51.49
C SER A 768 4.20 -43.31 -52.53
N TRP A 769 4.34 -44.61 -52.24
CA TRP A 769 4.91 -45.60 -53.16
C TRP A 769 4.26 -45.67 -54.56
N TRP A 770 3.02 -45.20 -54.68
CA TRP A 770 2.26 -45.22 -55.93
C TRP A 770 2.39 -43.94 -56.78
N SER A 771 3.00 -42.87 -56.25
CA SER A 771 3.08 -41.56 -56.91
C SER A 771 4.09 -41.51 -58.07
N GLY A 772 5.03 -42.45 -58.14
CA GLY A 772 6.01 -42.60 -59.22
C GLY A 772 7.18 -41.58 -59.13
N SER A 773 8.27 -41.82 -59.87
CA SER A 773 9.53 -41.08 -59.73
C SER A 773 9.55 -39.65 -60.31
N ASN A 774 8.39 -39.03 -60.54
CA ASN A 774 8.27 -37.72 -61.23
C ASN A 774 7.67 -36.60 -60.36
N LYS A 775 7.31 -36.86 -59.10
CA LYS A 775 6.77 -35.83 -58.19
C LYS A 775 7.91 -35.22 -57.39
N TRP A 776 8.20 -33.94 -57.50
CA TRP A 776 9.26 -33.27 -56.74
C TRP A 776 8.92 -31.78 -56.66
N GLY A 777 9.67 -31.00 -55.89
CA GLY A 777 9.46 -29.55 -55.78
C GLY A 777 10.64 -28.84 -55.15
N TYR A 778 10.55 -27.51 -55.14
CA TYR A 778 11.55 -26.59 -54.61
C TYR A 778 11.15 -26.08 -53.24
N PHE A 779 12.09 -26.09 -52.31
CA PHE A 779 12.01 -25.37 -51.04
C PHE A 779 12.86 -24.11 -51.14
N ARG A 780 12.26 -22.94 -50.91
CA ARG A 780 12.95 -21.66 -51.00
C ARG A 780 12.80 -20.83 -49.73
N PHE A 781 13.85 -20.13 -49.33
CA PHE A 781 13.88 -19.26 -48.16
C PHE A 781 14.55 -17.92 -48.46
N ASP A 782 14.01 -16.84 -47.90
CA ASP A 782 14.47 -15.47 -48.13
C ASP A 782 14.24 -14.56 -46.90
N ASP A 783 14.76 -13.33 -46.90
CA ASP A 783 14.57 -12.31 -45.84
C ASP A 783 14.84 -12.82 -44.40
N ILE A 784 15.92 -13.58 -44.21
CA ILE A 784 16.26 -14.19 -42.91
C ILE A 784 16.95 -13.15 -42.02
N LEU A 785 16.22 -12.68 -41.00
CA LEU A 785 16.62 -11.56 -40.15
C LEU A 785 16.44 -11.88 -38.66
N LEU A 786 17.51 -11.69 -37.87
CA LEU A 786 17.43 -11.58 -36.42
C LEU A 786 17.54 -10.10 -36.01
N GLU A 787 16.47 -9.55 -35.46
CA GLU A 787 16.38 -8.21 -34.90
C GLU A 787 16.49 -8.26 -33.37
N ILE A 788 17.43 -7.50 -32.79
CA ILE A 788 17.53 -7.27 -31.34
C ILE A 788 17.33 -5.77 -31.06
N LYS A 789 16.32 -5.43 -30.26
CA LYS A 789 15.91 -4.04 -29.94
C LYS A 789 15.40 -3.87 -28.50
N ASN A 790 15.28 -2.64 -28.02
CA ASN A 790 14.66 -2.32 -26.72
C ASN A 790 13.13 -2.57 -26.72
N GLY A 791 12.54 -2.77 -25.54
CA GLY A 791 11.13 -3.17 -25.37
C GLY A 791 10.06 -2.09 -25.58
N THR A 792 10.42 -0.81 -25.71
CA THR A 792 9.44 0.29 -25.90
C THR A 792 10.10 1.46 -26.63
N ASP A 793 9.51 1.94 -27.74
CA ASP A 793 9.90 3.18 -28.43
C ASP A 793 8.98 4.34 -27.96
N THR A 794 9.55 5.50 -27.65
CA THR A 794 8.80 6.72 -27.25
C THR A 794 8.91 7.81 -28.32
N TYR A 795 7.77 8.32 -28.79
CA TYR A 795 7.70 9.40 -29.78
C TYR A 795 7.14 10.67 -29.15
N TYR A 796 7.67 11.82 -29.57
CA TYR A 796 7.27 13.13 -29.05
C TYR A 796 6.64 13.97 -30.15
N PHE A 797 5.47 14.51 -29.90
CA PHE A 797 4.70 15.30 -30.86
C PHE A 797 4.40 16.70 -30.30
N ARG A 798 4.38 17.70 -31.17
CA ARG A 798 3.97 19.07 -30.84
C ARG A 798 3.16 19.73 -31.95
N LYS A 799 2.14 20.47 -31.55
CA LYS A 799 1.24 21.21 -32.43
C LYS A 799 0.92 22.58 -31.85
N ASN A 800 1.23 23.61 -32.62
CA ASN A 800 0.82 24.96 -32.28
C ASN A 800 -0.57 25.25 -32.88
N PHE A 801 -1.41 25.92 -32.11
CA PHE A 801 -2.70 26.44 -32.56
C PHE A 801 -3.02 27.77 -31.88
N THR A 802 -4.07 28.46 -32.34
CA THR A 802 -4.46 29.77 -31.79
C THR A 802 -5.92 29.80 -31.36
N ILE A 803 -6.18 30.48 -30.25
CA ILE A 803 -7.53 30.80 -29.78
C ILE A 803 -7.75 32.30 -29.89
N ASP A 804 -8.70 32.69 -30.74
CA ASP A 804 -9.01 34.10 -31.04
C ASP A 804 -9.64 34.84 -29.86
N ASP A 805 -10.47 34.16 -29.06
CA ASP A 805 -11.12 34.71 -27.87
C ASP A 805 -11.39 33.58 -26.88
N VAL A 806 -10.53 33.47 -25.85
CA VAL A 806 -10.62 32.40 -24.85
C VAL A 806 -11.90 32.47 -24.01
N ASN A 807 -12.56 33.64 -23.94
CA ASN A 807 -13.81 33.78 -23.21
C ASN A 807 -14.99 33.13 -23.93
N LYS A 808 -14.84 32.78 -25.21
CA LYS A 808 -15.81 31.98 -25.96
C LYS A 808 -15.60 30.48 -25.81
N VAL A 809 -14.56 30.04 -25.10
CA VAL A 809 -14.32 28.64 -24.78
C VAL A 809 -14.94 28.35 -23.42
N GLY A 810 -15.96 27.50 -23.41
CA GLY A 810 -16.56 26.93 -22.21
C GLY A 810 -15.80 25.70 -21.71
N ARG A 811 -15.46 24.78 -22.62
CA ARG A 811 -14.60 23.61 -22.36
C ARG A 811 -13.98 23.07 -23.64
N GLY A 812 -12.90 22.32 -23.54
CA GLY A 812 -12.32 21.52 -24.61
C GLY A 812 -12.93 20.13 -24.69
N PHE A 813 -12.84 19.52 -25.87
CA PHE A 813 -13.26 18.17 -26.17
C PHE A 813 -12.15 17.51 -26.97
N LEU A 814 -11.36 16.69 -26.28
CA LEU A 814 -10.17 16.03 -26.78
C LEU A 814 -10.55 14.61 -27.22
N LYS A 815 -10.07 14.19 -28.39
CA LYS A 815 -10.16 12.82 -28.86
C LYS A 815 -8.76 12.37 -29.21
N VAL A 816 -8.37 11.21 -28.71
CA VAL A 816 -7.03 10.66 -28.88
C VAL A 816 -7.15 9.26 -29.46
N VAL A 817 -6.25 8.98 -30.39
CA VAL A 817 -5.90 7.63 -30.82
C VAL A 817 -4.46 7.41 -30.42
N SER A 818 -4.21 6.36 -29.67
CA SER A 818 -2.88 5.76 -29.48
C SER A 818 -2.99 4.26 -29.74
N ASP A 819 -1.89 3.62 -30.14
CA ASP A 819 -1.78 2.16 -30.05
C ASP A 819 -1.65 1.81 -28.57
N ASP A 820 -0.44 1.79 -28.01
CA ASP A 820 -0.28 1.36 -26.62
C ASP A 820 -0.65 2.42 -25.57
N MET A 821 0.11 3.52 -25.49
CA MET A 821 -0.13 4.55 -24.46
C MET A 821 0.23 5.93 -25.00
N ALA A 822 -0.47 6.98 -24.53
CA ALA A 822 -0.10 8.35 -24.82
C ALA A 822 -0.40 9.32 -23.68
N ASP A 823 0.56 10.18 -23.36
CA ASP A 823 0.38 11.34 -22.47
C ASP A 823 0.20 12.60 -23.31
N ILE A 824 -0.85 13.38 -23.05
CA ILE A 824 -1.19 14.60 -23.78
C ILE A 824 -1.04 15.81 -22.87
N TYR A 825 -0.28 16.81 -23.34
CA TYR A 825 -0.01 18.04 -22.64
C TYR A 825 -0.57 19.24 -23.40
N LEU A 826 -1.24 20.16 -22.72
CA LEU A 826 -1.67 21.45 -23.28
C LEU A 826 -0.97 22.58 -22.52
N ASN A 827 -0.21 23.39 -23.25
CA ASN A 827 0.55 24.53 -22.74
C ASN A 827 1.56 24.22 -21.63
N GLY A 828 1.97 22.95 -21.50
CA GLY A 828 2.90 22.47 -20.48
C GLY A 828 2.24 21.65 -19.38
N GLU A 829 0.91 21.63 -19.32
CA GLU A 829 0.14 20.89 -18.32
C GLU A 829 -0.35 19.55 -18.90
N LEU A 830 -0.25 18.46 -18.14
CA LEU A 830 -0.80 17.16 -18.52
C LEU A 830 -2.34 17.21 -18.44
N ILE A 831 -3.01 16.90 -19.54
CA ILE A 831 -4.48 16.98 -19.66
C ILE A 831 -5.16 15.65 -19.94
N ASP A 832 -4.41 14.64 -20.36
CA ASP A 832 -4.87 13.27 -20.57
C ASP A 832 -3.65 12.34 -20.48
N ALA A 833 -3.82 11.19 -19.84
CA ALA A 833 -2.78 10.18 -19.68
C ALA A 833 -3.41 8.80 -19.84
N ASP A 834 -2.72 7.91 -20.53
CA ASP A 834 -3.14 6.51 -20.69
C ASP A 834 -2.36 5.60 -19.74
N PRO A 835 -2.93 5.24 -18.57
CA PRO A 835 -2.26 4.35 -17.63
C PRO A 835 -2.49 2.85 -17.95
N GLY A 836 -3.13 2.50 -19.07
CA GLY A 836 -3.55 1.14 -19.39
C GLY A 836 -2.41 0.17 -19.79
N PRO A 837 -2.64 -1.15 -19.75
CA PRO A 837 -1.77 -2.12 -20.43
C PRO A 837 -1.82 -1.90 -21.96
N GLU A 838 -0.80 -2.36 -22.69
CA GLU A 838 -0.71 -2.35 -24.15
C GLU A 838 -2.06 -2.71 -24.82
N HIS A 839 -2.56 -1.87 -25.73
CA HIS A 839 -3.84 -2.06 -26.45
C HIS A 839 -3.71 -1.70 -27.94
N ASP A 840 -4.60 -2.27 -28.77
CA ASP A 840 -4.64 -1.96 -30.21
C ASP A 840 -5.44 -0.67 -30.45
N ALA A 841 -4.99 0.15 -31.40
CA ALA A 841 -5.67 1.39 -31.75
C ALA A 841 -7.06 1.18 -32.44
N ASP A 842 -8.14 1.52 -31.73
CA ASP A 842 -9.45 1.86 -32.33
C ASP A 842 -9.49 3.35 -32.73
N TYR A 843 -10.23 3.71 -33.79
CA TYR A 843 -10.25 5.11 -34.27
C TYR A 843 -11.11 6.00 -33.34
N TRP A 844 -10.43 6.53 -32.32
CA TRP A 844 -10.83 7.22 -31.08
C TRP A 844 -11.02 6.28 -29.88
N ASN A 845 -9.93 5.76 -29.33
CA ASN A 845 -9.98 4.96 -28.09
C ASN A 845 -10.13 5.80 -26.81
N ARG A 846 -9.73 7.08 -26.81
CA ARG A 846 -9.97 8.00 -25.68
C ARG A 846 -10.67 9.29 -26.09
N ILE A 847 -11.62 9.74 -25.28
CA ILE A 847 -12.38 10.98 -25.46
C ILE A 847 -12.51 11.67 -24.11
N GLU A 848 -11.91 12.85 -23.97
CA GLU A 848 -11.79 13.57 -22.71
C GLU A 848 -12.32 15.01 -22.80
N PHE A 849 -12.90 15.50 -21.70
CA PHE A 849 -13.25 16.91 -21.57
C PHE A 849 -12.12 17.68 -20.91
N ILE A 850 -11.71 18.78 -21.53
CA ILE A 850 -10.62 19.62 -21.03
C ILE A 850 -11.21 20.88 -20.42
N ASP A 851 -10.81 21.23 -19.20
CA ASP A 851 -11.27 22.48 -18.59
C ASP A 851 -10.81 23.70 -19.41
N ARG A 852 -11.61 24.77 -19.38
CA ARG A 852 -11.25 26.06 -20.01
C ARG A 852 -9.89 26.58 -19.54
N SER A 853 -9.52 26.34 -18.28
CA SER A 853 -8.32 26.86 -17.61
C SER A 853 -7.02 26.52 -18.33
N TYR A 854 -6.97 25.37 -19.03
CA TYR A 854 -5.80 24.94 -19.80
C TYR A 854 -5.59 25.73 -21.09
N PHE A 855 -6.60 26.48 -21.55
CA PHE A 855 -6.52 27.28 -22.77
C PHE A 855 -6.06 28.71 -22.49
N ARG A 856 -5.24 29.24 -23.41
CA ARG A 856 -4.70 30.60 -23.34
C ARG A 856 -5.25 31.45 -24.48
N GLN A 857 -5.40 32.74 -24.22
CA GLN A 857 -5.67 33.73 -25.26
C GLN A 857 -4.49 33.77 -26.25
N GLY A 858 -4.76 33.65 -27.55
CA GLY A 858 -3.72 33.65 -28.58
C GLY A 858 -3.07 32.28 -28.77
N SER A 859 -1.74 32.22 -28.76
CA SER A 859 -0.99 30.99 -29.07
C SER A 859 -1.08 29.95 -27.97
N ASN A 860 -1.32 28.71 -28.39
CA ASN A 860 -1.36 27.52 -27.57
C ASN A 860 -0.49 26.42 -28.19
N VAL A 861 -0.01 25.50 -27.38
CA VAL A 861 0.75 24.32 -27.81
C VAL A 861 0.13 23.08 -27.22
N LEU A 862 -0.21 22.13 -28.08
CA LEU A 862 -0.58 20.78 -27.70
C LEU A 862 0.61 19.86 -27.96
N SER A 863 0.96 19.01 -27.01
CA SER A 863 2.10 18.11 -27.10
C SER A 863 1.67 16.70 -26.70
N ALA A 864 2.27 15.67 -27.28
CA ALA A 864 1.96 14.29 -26.95
C ALA A 864 3.21 13.44 -26.84
N LYS A 865 3.25 12.56 -25.84
CA LYS A 865 4.29 11.55 -25.66
C LYS A 865 3.63 10.20 -25.88
N LEU A 866 3.97 9.55 -26.99
CA LEU A 866 3.43 8.24 -27.38
C LEU A 866 4.43 7.16 -26.99
N TYR A 867 3.96 6.13 -26.30
CA TYR A 867 4.73 4.92 -26.00
C TYR A 867 4.27 3.81 -26.94
N ASN A 868 5.21 3.00 -27.45
CA ASN A 868 4.92 1.91 -28.37
C ASN A 868 5.79 0.68 -28.08
N THR A 869 5.19 -0.42 -27.65
CA THR A 869 5.86 -1.64 -27.18
C THR A 869 5.96 -2.70 -28.28
N ILE A 870 4.88 -2.98 -29.03
CA ILE A 870 4.81 -4.03 -30.06
C ILE A 870 3.81 -3.67 -31.18
N GLY A 871 4.27 -3.42 -32.42
CA GLY A 871 3.36 -3.31 -33.57
C GLY A 871 3.53 -2.06 -34.41
N SER A 872 2.42 -1.55 -34.97
CA SER A 872 2.39 -0.35 -35.80
C SER A 872 2.18 0.90 -34.94
N THR A 873 3.09 1.86 -35.00
CA THR A 873 2.88 3.14 -34.31
C THR A 873 1.66 3.88 -34.87
N ARG A 874 0.59 3.97 -34.07
CA ARG A 874 -0.61 4.73 -34.42
C ARG A 874 -0.86 5.84 -33.41
N PHE A 875 -0.94 7.06 -33.93
CA PHE A 875 -1.34 8.24 -33.19
C PHE A 875 -2.26 9.08 -34.06
N ASP A 876 -3.28 9.70 -33.48
CA ASP A 876 -4.05 10.79 -34.08
C ASP A 876 -4.73 11.55 -32.95
N LEU A 877 -5.02 12.82 -33.16
CA LEU A 877 -5.64 13.65 -32.14
C LEU A 877 -6.54 14.70 -32.77
N LYS A 878 -7.74 14.86 -32.21
CA LYS A 878 -8.63 15.98 -32.51
C LYS A 878 -8.92 16.75 -31.23
N LEU A 879 -8.78 18.08 -31.28
CA LEU A 879 -9.17 18.97 -30.19
C LEU A 879 -10.22 19.96 -30.70
N GLU A 880 -11.37 19.94 -30.04
CA GLU A 880 -12.50 20.83 -30.29
C GLU A 880 -12.77 21.67 -29.04
N THR A 881 -13.39 22.83 -29.21
CA THR A 881 -13.83 23.69 -28.10
C THR A 881 -15.32 23.93 -28.22
N PHE A 882 -16.01 23.88 -27.08
CA PHE A 882 -17.43 24.18 -26.96
C PHE A 882 -17.60 25.57 -26.33
N ASN A 883 -18.62 26.31 -26.75
CA ASN A 883 -18.92 27.64 -26.23
C ASN A 883 -19.57 27.68 -24.84
N ASN A 884 -19.85 26.53 -24.22
CA ASN A 884 -20.39 26.43 -22.88
C ASN A 884 -19.87 25.17 -22.18
N SER A 885 -19.93 25.16 -20.85
CA SER A 885 -19.42 24.09 -19.98
C SER A 885 -20.50 23.09 -19.52
N ARG A 886 -21.73 23.18 -20.05
CA ARG A 886 -22.87 22.37 -19.58
C ARG A 886 -22.70 20.90 -19.94
N ASN A 887 -23.00 20.02 -18.98
CA ASN A 887 -23.08 18.58 -19.22
C ASN A 887 -24.35 18.23 -19.99
N ARG A 888 -24.30 17.16 -20.78
CA ARG A 888 -25.39 16.79 -21.68
C ARG A 888 -25.63 15.29 -21.64
N ALA A 889 -26.87 14.92 -21.41
CA ALA A 889 -27.27 13.53 -21.38
C ALA A 889 -28.69 13.36 -21.95
N MET A 890 -29.04 12.14 -22.34
CA MET A 890 -30.41 11.79 -22.71
C MET A 890 -30.83 10.48 -22.05
N LEU A 891 -32.12 10.39 -21.68
CA LEU A 891 -32.76 9.18 -21.20
C LEU A 891 -33.70 8.64 -22.28
N ILE A 892 -33.44 7.45 -22.78
CA ILE A 892 -34.22 6.82 -23.85
C ILE A 892 -35.09 5.74 -23.25
N MET A 893 -36.40 5.92 -23.31
CA MET A 893 -37.35 4.88 -22.92
C MET A 893 -37.95 4.22 -24.14
N SER A 894 -38.00 2.88 -24.12
CA SER A 894 -38.65 2.06 -25.15
C SER A 894 -38.81 0.61 -24.67
N ASP A 895 -39.41 -0.23 -25.51
CA ASP A 895 -39.29 -1.69 -25.44
C ASP A 895 -38.18 -2.25 -26.35
N GLY A 896 -37.43 -1.38 -27.04
CA GLY A 896 -36.30 -1.74 -27.92
C GLY A 896 -36.70 -2.25 -29.31
N GLY A 897 -38.01 -2.41 -29.57
CA GLY A 897 -38.56 -3.01 -30.79
C GLY A 897 -38.53 -2.10 -32.03
N ALA A 898 -37.40 -1.49 -32.38
CA ALA A 898 -37.31 -0.55 -33.50
C ALA A 898 -37.63 -1.22 -34.85
N ASN A 899 -38.66 -0.73 -35.54
CA ASN A 899 -39.14 -1.26 -36.82
C ASN A 899 -39.32 -0.16 -37.89
N ARG A 900 -38.98 1.10 -37.56
CA ARG A 900 -38.97 2.25 -38.47
C ARG A 900 -37.66 3.02 -38.37
N CYS A 901 -37.17 3.48 -39.52
CA CYS A 901 -35.93 4.25 -39.60
C CYS A 901 -36.16 5.75 -39.78
N PHE A 902 -35.19 6.53 -39.33
CA PHE A 902 -35.00 7.91 -39.70
C PHE A 902 -34.36 7.96 -41.11
N GLY A 903 -35.17 8.11 -42.14
CA GLY A 903 -34.70 8.06 -43.53
C GLY A 903 -34.30 6.65 -43.98
N ALA A 904 -33.18 6.52 -44.70
CA ALA A 904 -32.67 5.24 -45.20
C ALA A 904 -31.71 4.57 -44.20
N CYS A 905 -31.85 3.25 -44.01
CA CYS A 905 -31.11 2.45 -43.02
C CYS A 905 -30.78 1.05 -43.58
N PRO A 906 -29.73 0.92 -44.42
CA PRO A 906 -29.39 -0.37 -45.04
C PRO A 906 -29.17 -1.52 -44.02
N GLU A 907 -28.72 -1.18 -42.82
CA GLU A 907 -28.44 -2.12 -41.71
C GLU A 907 -29.64 -2.29 -40.75
N GLY A 908 -30.78 -1.65 -41.03
CA GLY A 908 -32.01 -1.74 -40.24
C GLY A 908 -32.18 -0.65 -39.16
N ALA A 909 -33.38 -0.58 -38.59
CA ALA A 909 -33.80 0.47 -37.65
C ALA A 909 -33.05 0.42 -36.31
N LYS A 910 -32.83 -0.78 -35.77
CA LYS A 910 -32.11 -1.00 -34.50
C LYS A 910 -30.67 -0.52 -34.59
N LYS A 911 -29.94 -0.98 -35.61
CA LYS A 911 -28.54 -0.58 -35.85
C LYS A 911 -28.40 0.93 -36.09
N GLN A 912 -29.35 1.54 -36.79
CA GLN A 912 -29.37 3.00 -36.97
C GLN A 912 -29.51 3.74 -35.63
N ALA A 913 -30.36 3.27 -34.71
CA ALA A 913 -30.51 3.89 -33.39
C ALA A 913 -29.24 3.78 -32.56
N ILE A 914 -28.57 2.61 -32.59
CA ILE A 914 -27.26 2.39 -31.95
C ILE A 914 -26.24 3.37 -32.52
N ASN A 915 -26.08 3.43 -33.85
CA ASN A 915 -25.11 4.33 -34.49
C ASN A 915 -25.33 5.81 -34.12
N PHE A 916 -26.58 6.26 -34.02
CA PHE A 916 -26.89 7.63 -33.60
C PHE A 916 -26.54 7.91 -32.13
N ALA A 917 -26.59 6.91 -31.26
CA ALA A 917 -26.12 7.04 -29.89
C ALA A 917 -24.59 7.12 -29.82
N CYS A 918 -23.88 6.28 -30.60
CA CYS A 918 -22.41 6.37 -30.72
C CYS A 918 -22.03 7.76 -31.28
N ASP A 919 -22.70 8.23 -32.35
CA ASP A 919 -22.47 9.55 -32.93
C ASP A 919 -22.69 10.70 -31.92
N ALA A 920 -23.70 10.59 -31.05
CA ALA A 920 -24.00 11.60 -30.04
C ALA A 920 -22.86 11.72 -29.01
N TYR A 921 -22.30 10.58 -28.59
CA TYR A 921 -21.16 10.54 -27.68
C TYR A 921 -19.87 10.96 -28.39
N GLU A 922 -19.52 10.33 -29.50
CA GLU A 922 -18.25 10.57 -30.19
C GLU A 922 -18.12 12.01 -30.70
N ASN A 923 -19.21 12.64 -31.14
CA ASN A 923 -19.15 14.00 -31.69
C ASN A 923 -19.36 15.10 -30.64
N TYR A 924 -20.08 14.83 -29.55
CA TYR A 924 -20.52 15.89 -28.62
C TYR A 924 -20.38 15.52 -27.14
N GLY A 925 -19.97 14.29 -26.83
CA GLY A 925 -19.89 13.70 -25.50
C GLY A 925 -21.23 13.71 -24.78
N ILE A 926 -22.31 13.43 -25.51
CA ILE A 926 -23.65 13.28 -24.94
C ILE A 926 -23.82 11.84 -24.45
N ILE A 927 -24.07 11.70 -23.15
CA ILE A 927 -24.26 10.38 -22.53
C ILE A 927 -25.70 9.90 -22.79
N SER A 928 -25.87 8.70 -23.34
CA SER A 928 -27.20 8.15 -23.65
C SER A 928 -27.52 6.99 -22.72
N HIS A 929 -28.48 7.18 -21.82
CA HIS A 929 -29.02 6.12 -20.97
C HIS A 929 -30.26 5.51 -21.63
N ALA A 930 -30.55 4.24 -21.34
CA ALA A 930 -31.71 3.55 -21.88
C ALA A 930 -32.49 2.81 -20.78
N VAL A 931 -33.83 2.90 -20.82
CA VAL A 931 -34.72 2.16 -19.92
C VAL A 931 -35.71 1.31 -20.71
N GLY A 932 -35.68 0.01 -20.44
CA GLY A 932 -36.59 -0.97 -21.01
C GLY A 932 -37.86 -1.14 -20.18
N PHE A 933 -39.04 -1.02 -20.80
CA PHE A 933 -40.32 -1.36 -20.18
C PHE A 933 -40.75 -2.78 -20.54
N GLY A 934 -40.89 -3.65 -19.53
CA GLY A 934 -41.36 -5.03 -19.70
C GLY A 934 -40.28 -6.08 -19.39
N VAL A 935 -40.55 -7.32 -19.79
CA VAL A 935 -39.60 -8.46 -19.67
C VAL A 935 -39.50 -9.22 -21.01
N PRO A 936 -38.39 -9.92 -21.26
CA PRO A 936 -38.26 -10.80 -22.43
C PRO A 936 -39.43 -11.81 -22.53
N PRO A 937 -39.96 -12.09 -23.73
CA PRO A 937 -39.46 -11.69 -25.05
C PRO A 937 -40.08 -10.39 -25.61
N SER A 938 -40.92 -9.69 -24.83
CA SER A 938 -41.59 -8.45 -25.26
C SER A 938 -40.73 -7.18 -25.18
N LEU A 939 -39.50 -7.35 -24.68
CA LEU A 939 -38.47 -6.33 -24.52
C LEU A 939 -37.24 -6.80 -25.33
N ASP A 940 -36.75 -5.94 -26.22
CA ASP A 940 -35.49 -6.11 -26.94
C ASP A 940 -34.36 -5.43 -26.15
N GLU A 941 -33.90 -6.16 -25.14
CA GLU A 941 -32.85 -5.76 -24.22
C GLU A 941 -31.51 -5.53 -24.93
N GLU A 942 -31.17 -6.37 -25.91
CA GLU A 942 -29.91 -6.27 -26.66
C GLU A 942 -29.79 -4.92 -27.38
N THR A 943 -30.87 -4.45 -27.99
CA THR A 943 -30.88 -3.15 -28.70
C THR A 943 -30.70 -1.99 -27.74
N LEU A 944 -31.42 -1.98 -26.61
CA LEU A 944 -31.36 -0.87 -25.64
C LEU A 944 -30.04 -0.85 -24.85
N GLN A 945 -29.51 -2.02 -24.49
CA GLN A 945 -28.17 -2.14 -23.91
C GLN A 945 -27.12 -1.62 -24.91
N SER A 946 -27.20 -2.02 -26.18
CA SER A 946 -26.27 -1.54 -27.21
C SER A 946 -26.33 -0.03 -27.43
N ILE A 947 -27.52 0.58 -27.32
CA ILE A 947 -27.70 2.04 -27.37
C ILE A 947 -26.98 2.70 -26.18
N ALA A 948 -27.19 2.17 -24.96
CA ALA A 948 -26.57 2.70 -23.76
C ALA A 948 -25.04 2.55 -23.80
N ASP A 949 -24.53 1.37 -24.18
CA ASP A 949 -23.10 1.08 -24.27
C ASP A 949 -22.40 2.02 -25.27
N CYS A 950 -22.99 2.21 -26.45
CA CYS A 950 -22.45 3.16 -27.44
C CYS A 950 -22.46 4.60 -26.93
N GLY A 951 -23.51 4.99 -26.21
CA GLY A 951 -23.63 6.31 -25.60
C GLY A 951 -22.91 6.47 -24.26
N ARG A 952 -22.12 5.46 -23.82
CA ARG A 952 -21.45 5.39 -22.50
C ARG A 952 -22.40 5.62 -21.31
N GLY A 953 -23.67 5.28 -21.45
CA GLY A 953 -24.69 5.42 -20.41
C GLY A 953 -25.08 4.10 -19.77
N MET A 954 -26.08 4.16 -18.89
CA MET A 954 -26.62 2.97 -18.22
C MET A 954 -27.83 2.42 -18.96
N TYR A 955 -27.92 1.10 -19.02
CA TYR A 955 -29.16 0.39 -19.32
C TYR A 955 -29.75 -0.24 -18.06
N ARG A 956 -31.07 -0.11 -17.92
CA ARG A 956 -31.88 -0.76 -16.89
C ARG A 956 -33.22 -1.16 -17.48
N SER A 957 -33.85 -2.18 -16.93
CA SER A 957 -35.23 -2.52 -17.28
C SER A 957 -35.97 -3.06 -16.08
N SER A 958 -37.29 -2.93 -16.11
CA SER A 958 -38.17 -3.62 -15.17
C SER A 958 -39.57 -3.68 -15.77
N ASN A 959 -40.38 -4.61 -15.27
CA ASN A 959 -41.81 -4.62 -15.48
C ASN A 959 -42.57 -4.23 -14.21
N ASN A 960 -41.92 -3.65 -13.19
CA ASN A 960 -42.56 -3.18 -11.97
C ASN A 960 -42.53 -1.64 -11.95
N ALA A 961 -43.69 -1.01 -11.75
CA ALA A 961 -43.87 0.43 -11.77
C ALA A 961 -43.06 1.14 -10.69
N ASP A 962 -42.97 0.58 -9.49
CA ASP A 962 -42.21 1.18 -8.39
C ASP A 962 -40.69 1.09 -8.65
N GLU A 963 -40.23 -0.03 -9.22
CA GLU A 963 -38.83 -0.20 -9.62
C GLU A 963 -38.47 0.70 -10.80
N LEU A 964 -39.34 0.82 -11.81
CA LEU A 964 -39.14 1.73 -12.95
C LEU A 964 -39.06 3.18 -12.49
N LYS A 965 -39.88 3.57 -11.51
CA LYS A 965 -39.80 4.89 -10.90
C LYS A 965 -38.45 5.12 -10.21
N GLN A 966 -37.96 4.14 -9.45
CA GLN A 966 -36.65 4.22 -8.80
C GLN A 966 -35.51 4.29 -9.84
N ILE A 967 -35.56 3.47 -10.89
CA ILE A 967 -34.59 3.50 -11.99
C ILE A 967 -34.50 4.90 -12.62
N TYR A 968 -35.63 5.58 -12.83
CA TYR A 968 -35.65 6.94 -13.36
C TYR A 968 -35.01 7.95 -12.40
N GLN A 969 -35.25 7.82 -11.10
CA GLN A 969 -34.60 8.65 -10.07
C GLN A 969 -33.08 8.42 -10.06
N ASP A 970 -32.64 7.16 -10.09
CA ASP A 970 -31.22 6.80 -10.06
C ASP A 970 -30.49 7.33 -11.29
N ILE A 971 -31.09 7.18 -12.48
CA ILE A 971 -30.54 7.71 -13.73
C ILE A 971 -30.54 9.24 -13.73
N ALA A 972 -31.64 9.89 -13.29
CA ALA A 972 -31.71 11.35 -13.16
C ALA A 972 -30.60 11.87 -12.24
N ASN A 973 -30.41 11.23 -11.09
CA ASN A 973 -29.34 11.54 -10.15
C ASN A 973 -27.96 11.35 -10.80
N ALA A 974 -27.71 10.25 -11.52
CA ALA A 974 -26.44 10.07 -12.24
C ALA A 974 -26.17 11.17 -13.28
N MET A 975 -27.21 11.64 -13.99
CA MET A 975 -27.09 12.70 -15.00
C MET A 975 -26.80 14.09 -14.42
N ILE A 976 -27.19 14.34 -13.16
CA ILE A 976 -26.96 15.61 -12.45
C ILE A 976 -25.82 15.53 -11.41
N SER A 977 -25.37 14.32 -11.04
CA SER A 977 -24.33 14.02 -10.04
C SER A 977 -22.90 14.21 -10.53
N TYR A 978 -22.69 14.82 -11.70
CA TYR A 978 -21.38 15.38 -12.08
C TYR A 978 -21.03 16.66 -11.29
N THR A 979 -21.69 16.92 -10.16
CA THR A 979 -21.31 17.97 -9.21
C THR A 979 -20.15 17.47 -8.37
N THR A 980 -18.95 17.93 -8.68
CA THR A 980 -17.81 17.79 -7.78
C THR A 980 -17.96 18.75 -6.59
N GLN A 981 -17.17 18.59 -5.53
CA GLN A 981 -17.14 19.50 -4.38
C GLN A 981 -16.81 20.94 -4.79
N ARG A 982 -16.14 21.09 -5.94
CA ARG A 982 -15.76 22.35 -6.53
C ARG A 982 -16.94 23.06 -7.19
N SER A 983 -17.09 24.33 -6.86
CA SER A 983 -18.06 25.24 -7.45
C SER A 983 -17.41 26.04 -8.58
N ASN A 984 -17.92 25.92 -9.81
CA ASN A 984 -17.47 26.75 -10.94
C ASN A 984 -18.16 28.13 -10.88
N ILE A 985 -17.48 29.14 -10.35
CA ILE A 985 -18.02 30.49 -10.16
C ILE A 985 -17.82 31.31 -11.44
N THR A 986 -18.90 31.55 -12.19
CA THR A 986 -18.87 32.40 -13.39
C THR A 986 -19.57 33.74 -13.14
N GLY A 987 -18.86 34.86 -13.31
CA GLY A 987 -19.40 36.22 -13.17
C GLY A 987 -18.92 37.01 -11.95
N GLU A 988 -19.43 38.24 -11.77
CA GLU A 988 -19.17 39.05 -10.57
C GLU A 988 -20.01 38.54 -9.38
N TYR A 989 -19.36 38.24 -8.27
CA TYR A 989 -19.99 37.85 -7.00
C TYR A 989 -19.44 38.67 -5.84
N THR A 990 -20.19 38.73 -4.73
CA THR A 990 -19.70 39.38 -3.51
C THR A 990 -18.97 38.37 -2.65
N ILE A 991 -17.74 38.72 -2.23
CA ILE A 991 -16.93 37.88 -1.36
C ILE A 991 -17.67 37.58 -0.05
N THR A 992 -17.60 36.33 0.36
CA THR A 992 -18.06 35.81 1.66
C THR A 992 -16.85 35.55 2.56
N THR A 993 -17.05 35.53 3.87
CA THR A 993 -15.95 35.29 4.81
C THR A 993 -16.41 34.40 5.94
N LEU A 994 -15.78 33.23 6.08
CA LEU A 994 -15.76 32.46 7.33
C LEU A 994 -14.51 32.88 8.09
N TYR A 995 -14.67 33.39 9.30
CA TYR A 995 -13.52 33.83 10.10
C TYR A 995 -12.91 32.65 10.87
N PRO A 996 -11.57 32.61 11.00
CA PRO A 996 -10.84 31.46 11.56
C PRO A 996 -11.02 31.28 13.08
N ASP A 997 -11.66 32.22 13.78
CA ASP A 997 -12.04 32.09 15.19
C ASP A 997 -13.31 31.25 15.39
N SER A 998 -13.98 30.82 14.31
CA SER A 998 -15.14 29.93 14.37
C SER A 998 -14.72 28.52 14.81
N TYR A 999 -15.51 27.86 15.66
CA TYR A 999 -15.20 26.50 16.14
C TYR A 999 -16.44 25.67 16.49
N ILE A 1000 -16.25 24.35 16.52
CA ILE A 1000 -17.09 23.40 17.25
C ILE A 1000 -16.29 22.96 18.48
N GLU A 1001 -16.84 23.14 19.67
CA GLU A 1001 -16.26 22.62 20.91
C GLU A 1001 -17.17 21.52 21.43
N TYR A 1002 -16.57 20.39 21.81
CA TYR A 1002 -17.29 19.26 22.36
C TYR A 1002 -16.55 18.67 23.55
N ASN A 1003 -17.33 18.10 24.47
CA ASN A 1003 -16.80 17.39 25.61
C ASN A 1003 -17.15 15.91 25.51
N TYR A 1004 -16.19 15.03 25.79
CA TYR A 1004 -16.39 13.59 25.69
C TYR A 1004 -15.65 12.84 26.80
N THR A 1005 -16.07 11.62 27.11
CA THR A 1005 -15.35 10.68 27.97
C THR A 1005 -14.52 9.75 27.07
N PRO A 1006 -13.18 9.71 27.21
CA PRO A 1006 -12.32 8.87 26.37
C PRO A 1006 -12.62 7.39 26.48
N SER A 1007 -12.42 6.65 25.39
CA SER A 1007 -12.51 5.18 25.40
C SER A 1007 -11.24 4.50 25.88
N VAL A 1008 -10.09 5.21 25.86
CA VAL A 1008 -8.78 4.73 26.33
C VAL A 1008 -8.05 5.85 27.05
N ASP A 1009 -7.55 5.57 28.25
CA ASP A 1009 -6.73 6.48 29.06
C ASP A 1009 -5.30 5.92 29.25
N LEU A 1010 -4.32 6.81 29.47
CA LEU A 1010 -2.98 6.39 29.88
C LEU A 1010 -2.91 6.19 31.40
N ASP A 1011 -2.36 5.05 31.83
CA ASP A 1011 -2.04 4.81 33.23
C ASP A 1011 -0.76 5.54 33.67
N TYR A 1012 -0.57 5.67 34.98
CA TYR A 1012 0.65 6.23 35.55
C TYR A 1012 1.90 5.49 35.05
N GLY A 1013 2.81 6.22 34.39
CA GLY A 1013 4.06 5.68 33.85
C GLY A 1013 3.99 5.22 32.40
N GLU A 1014 2.89 5.46 31.71
CA GLU A 1014 2.73 5.17 30.29
C GLU A 1014 2.95 6.43 29.44
N ILE A 1015 3.52 6.24 28.26
CA ILE A 1015 3.72 7.31 27.27
C ILE A 1015 3.16 6.85 25.92
N SER A 1016 2.73 7.79 25.10
CA SER A 1016 2.21 7.51 23.75
C SER A 1016 3.20 7.88 22.65
N LEU A 1017 3.29 7.06 21.62
CA LEU A 1017 4.07 7.31 20.41
C LEU A 1017 3.17 7.25 19.18
N THR A 1018 3.30 8.21 18.26
CA THR A 1018 2.51 8.26 17.01
C THR A 1018 3.40 7.98 15.81
N PHE A 1019 2.93 7.10 14.93
CA PHE A 1019 3.63 6.62 13.74
C PHE A 1019 2.81 6.90 12.50
N ASP A 1020 3.50 7.24 11.42
CA ASP A 1020 2.96 7.37 10.06
C ASP A 1020 3.34 6.07 9.30
N SER A 1021 2.38 5.41 8.65
CA SER A 1021 2.67 4.28 7.77
C SER A 1021 3.30 4.75 6.45
N LEU A 1022 3.84 3.80 5.68
CA LEU A 1022 4.07 3.99 4.25
C LEU A 1022 2.76 4.36 3.54
N THR A 1023 2.86 5.01 2.38
CA THR A 1023 1.67 5.38 1.60
C THR A 1023 0.98 4.13 1.04
N PHE A 1024 -0.28 4.29 0.68
CA PHE A 1024 -1.07 3.21 0.08
C PHE A 1024 -0.50 2.83 -1.28
N GLY A 1025 0.06 3.78 -2.03
CA GLY A 1025 0.76 3.51 -3.29
C GLY A 1025 2.02 2.66 -3.10
N GLU A 1026 2.83 2.97 -2.08
CA GLU A 1026 4.03 2.18 -1.75
C GLU A 1026 3.67 0.76 -1.32
N THR A 1027 2.65 0.62 -0.47
CA THR A 1027 2.28 -0.69 0.12
C THR A 1027 1.48 -1.58 -0.83
N SER A 1028 0.72 -1.01 -1.77
CA SER A 1028 0.05 -1.76 -2.84
C SER A 1028 0.96 -2.04 -4.04
N GLY A 1029 2.04 -1.28 -4.22
CA GLY A 1029 2.87 -1.30 -5.42
C GLY A 1029 2.25 -0.60 -6.63
N ASN A 1030 1.11 0.10 -6.45
CA ASN A 1030 0.42 0.85 -7.51
C ASN A 1030 0.51 2.36 -7.22
N PRO A 1031 1.21 3.18 -8.00
CA PRO A 1031 1.27 4.63 -7.80
C PRO A 1031 0.04 5.39 -8.35
N GLY A 1032 -0.93 4.71 -8.95
CA GLY A 1032 -2.16 5.28 -9.49
C GLY A 1032 -3.30 5.41 -8.46
N VAL A 1033 -4.28 6.25 -8.80
CA VAL A 1033 -5.62 6.23 -8.20
C VAL A 1033 -6.35 4.96 -8.65
N GLU A 1034 -6.89 4.18 -7.72
CA GLU A 1034 -7.61 2.92 -8.00
C GLU A 1034 -8.84 2.77 -7.10
N SER A 1035 -9.85 2.04 -7.56
CA SER A 1035 -11.11 1.82 -6.83
C SER A 1035 -11.29 0.34 -6.46
N PRO A 1036 -11.22 -0.04 -5.16
CA PRO A 1036 -10.74 0.77 -4.01
C PRO A 1036 -9.21 0.86 -3.98
N LYS A 1037 -8.69 1.87 -3.28
CA LYS A 1037 -7.25 1.97 -2.98
C LYS A 1037 -6.89 1.13 -1.78
N ASN A 1038 -5.95 0.20 -2.00
CA ASN A 1038 -5.49 -0.70 -0.96
C ASN A 1038 -4.24 -0.14 -0.26
N GLY A 1039 -4.18 -0.31 1.06
CA GLY A 1039 -3.02 -0.01 1.89
C GLY A 1039 -2.80 -1.06 2.96
N SER A 1040 -1.59 -1.13 3.51
CA SER A 1040 -1.28 -1.99 4.66
C SER A 1040 -0.33 -1.33 5.63
N TYR A 1041 -0.36 -1.77 6.89
CA TYR A 1041 0.51 -1.27 7.95
C TYR A 1041 0.74 -2.36 9.00
N TRP A 1042 1.96 -2.42 9.54
CA TRP A 1042 2.35 -3.42 10.53
C TRP A 1042 2.19 -2.86 11.95
N ILE A 1043 1.61 -3.64 12.86
CA ILE A 1043 1.61 -3.31 14.29
C ILE A 1043 2.59 -4.24 15.04
N PRO A 1044 3.59 -3.69 15.74
CA PRO A 1044 4.59 -4.46 16.50
C PRO A 1044 3.99 -5.35 17.62
N PRO A 1045 4.76 -6.31 18.16
CA PRO A 1045 4.32 -7.13 19.30
C PRO A 1045 4.26 -6.32 20.61
N SER A 1046 3.39 -6.75 21.53
CA SER A 1046 3.31 -6.26 22.92
C SER A 1046 3.03 -4.77 23.11
N VAL A 1047 2.46 -4.09 22.10
CA VAL A 1047 2.02 -2.69 22.19
C VAL A 1047 0.52 -2.55 22.04
N GLU A 1048 -0.06 -1.62 22.78
CA GLU A 1048 -1.49 -1.33 22.74
C GLU A 1048 -1.74 -0.10 21.84
N VAL A 1049 -2.55 -0.26 20.80
CA VAL A 1049 -2.95 0.84 19.91
C VAL A 1049 -4.09 1.61 20.58
N ILE A 1050 -3.93 2.92 20.72
CA ILE A 1050 -4.89 3.79 21.44
C ILE A 1050 -5.60 4.79 20.51
N ASP A 1051 -5.02 5.10 19.35
CA ASP A 1051 -5.66 5.88 18.27
C ASP A 1051 -5.20 5.34 16.92
N ALA A 1052 -6.08 5.35 15.94
CA ALA A 1052 -5.75 4.97 14.57
C ALA A 1052 -6.69 5.66 13.58
N LYS A 1053 -6.11 6.20 12.51
CA LYS A 1053 -6.83 6.95 11.49
C LYS A 1053 -6.17 6.80 10.12
N ALA A 1054 -6.97 6.88 9.07
CA ALA A 1054 -6.50 6.95 7.69
C ALA A 1054 -6.63 8.37 7.16
N THR A 1055 -5.66 8.82 6.38
CA THR A 1055 -5.77 10.04 5.58
C THR A 1055 -6.50 9.75 4.26
N SER A 1056 -7.16 10.75 3.69
CA SER A 1056 -7.86 10.65 2.41
C SER A 1056 -7.69 11.92 1.59
N TYR A 1057 -6.89 11.87 0.53
CA TYR A 1057 -6.84 12.94 -0.47
C TYR A 1057 -7.97 12.72 -1.47
N SER A 1058 -9.09 13.38 -1.23
CA SER A 1058 -10.35 13.21 -1.96
C SER A 1058 -10.56 14.29 -3.03
N SER A 1059 -9.82 15.40 -2.93
CA SER A 1059 -9.81 16.48 -3.91
C SER A 1059 -11.22 17.07 -4.12
N GLU A 1060 -11.75 16.99 -5.33
CA GLU A 1060 -13.10 17.44 -5.65
C GLU A 1060 -14.16 16.33 -5.48
N PHE A 1061 -13.79 15.14 -4.99
CA PHE A 1061 -14.69 14.02 -4.69
C PHE A 1061 -14.81 13.83 -3.18
N TRP A 1062 -15.76 13.01 -2.71
CA TRP A 1062 -15.93 12.72 -1.28
C TRP A 1062 -15.27 11.39 -0.92
N THR A 1063 -14.57 11.33 0.20
CA THR A 1063 -14.27 10.08 0.88
C THR A 1063 -15.57 9.37 1.20
N SER A 1064 -15.81 8.29 0.47
CA SER A 1064 -17.08 7.57 0.46
C SER A 1064 -17.03 6.40 1.44
N ILE A 1065 -15.99 5.58 1.36
CA ILE A 1065 -15.89 4.32 2.10
C ILE A 1065 -14.48 4.14 2.67
N LEU A 1066 -14.41 3.68 3.92
CA LEU A 1066 -13.21 3.10 4.53
C LEU A 1066 -13.53 1.71 5.08
N ASN A 1067 -12.78 0.70 4.66
CA ASN A 1067 -12.82 -0.65 5.20
C ASN A 1067 -11.48 -1.02 5.84
N VAL A 1068 -11.53 -1.81 6.91
CA VAL A 1068 -10.37 -2.27 7.66
C VAL A 1068 -10.47 -3.78 7.87
N ARG A 1069 -9.33 -4.47 7.85
CA ARG A 1069 -9.20 -5.85 8.33
C ARG A 1069 -7.83 -6.11 8.92
N ASN A 1070 -7.70 -7.19 9.68
CA ASN A 1070 -6.43 -7.79 10.08
C ASN A 1070 -6.27 -9.19 9.48
N GLU A 1071 -5.17 -9.90 9.75
CA GLU A 1071 -4.92 -11.22 9.16
C GLU A 1071 -5.92 -12.30 9.58
N THR A 1072 -6.61 -12.08 10.71
CA THR A 1072 -7.55 -13.04 11.31
C THR A 1072 -9.04 -12.70 11.07
N SER A 1073 -9.35 -11.55 10.48
CA SER A 1073 -10.71 -11.04 10.30
C SER A 1073 -11.04 -10.71 8.83
N GLY A 1074 -12.33 -10.71 8.50
CA GLY A 1074 -12.82 -10.21 7.22
C GLY A 1074 -12.84 -8.68 7.16
N TRP A 1075 -13.11 -8.13 5.97
CA TRP A 1075 -13.30 -6.68 5.79
C TRP A 1075 -14.50 -6.17 6.61
N VAL A 1076 -14.25 -5.14 7.42
CA VAL A 1076 -15.27 -4.41 8.18
C VAL A 1076 -15.33 -2.98 7.66
N ASN A 1077 -16.52 -2.52 7.31
CA ASN A 1077 -16.75 -1.12 6.95
C ASN A 1077 -16.76 -0.27 8.23
N VAL A 1078 -15.81 0.66 8.34
CA VAL A 1078 -15.66 1.53 9.52
C VAL A 1078 -16.15 2.95 9.24
N TYR A 1079 -16.24 3.32 7.96
CA TYR A 1079 -16.84 4.56 7.51
C TYR A 1079 -17.56 4.35 6.19
N ASN A 1080 -18.78 4.85 6.09
CA ASN A 1080 -19.54 4.93 4.85
C ASN A 1080 -20.38 6.20 4.84
N LEU A 1081 -20.08 7.11 3.92
CA LEU A 1081 -20.77 8.39 3.78
C LEU A 1081 -22.26 8.22 3.44
N SER A 1082 -22.63 7.18 2.69
CA SER A 1082 -24.03 6.94 2.30
C SER A 1082 -24.95 6.60 3.49
N THR A 1083 -24.38 6.25 4.65
CA THR A 1083 -25.16 6.06 5.88
C THR A 1083 -25.80 7.36 6.40
N TYR A 1084 -25.29 8.52 5.98
CA TYR A 1084 -25.88 9.82 6.27
C TYR A 1084 -26.96 10.22 5.23
N GLY A 1085 -26.91 9.65 4.02
CA GLY A 1085 -27.86 9.78 2.92
C GLY A 1085 -27.19 9.71 1.54
N ASP A 1086 -27.98 9.77 0.48
CA ASP A 1086 -27.49 9.46 -0.90
C ASP A 1086 -26.91 10.69 -1.62
N ASP A 1087 -27.26 11.89 -1.16
CA ASP A 1087 -26.84 13.16 -1.76
C ASP A 1087 -25.59 13.71 -1.05
N PHE A 1088 -24.41 13.35 -1.58
CA PHE A 1088 -23.11 13.72 -1.03
C PHE A 1088 -22.90 15.24 -0.93
N THR A 1089 -23.57 16.04 -1.78
CA THR A 1089 -23.45 17.51 -1.77
C THR A 1089 -23.94 18.15 -0.45
N LYS A 1090 -24.76 17.41 0.33
CA LYS A 1090 -25.25 17.83 1.64
C LYS A 1090 -24.28 17.52 2.79
N PHE A 1091 -23.30 16.64 2.57
CA PHE A 1091 -22.42 16.16 3.62
C PHE A 1091 -21.01 16.74 3.47
N GLY A 1092 -20.27 16.74 4.57
CA GLY A 1092 -18.85 17.06 4.57
C GLY A 1092 -18.00 15.92 4.01
N ASP A 1093 -16.69 16.18 3.97
CA ASP A 1093 -15.71 15.26 3.42
C ASP A 1093 -14.52 15.09 4.37
N PRO A 1094 -14.33 13.90 4.98
CA PRO A 1094 -13.27 13.68 5.94
C PRO A 1094 -11.90 13.45 5.28
N TYR A 1095 -10.97 14.39 5.49
CA TYR A 1095 -9.55 14.13 5.24
C TYR A 1095 -8.98 13.09 6.21
N ILE A 1096 -9.40 13.13 7.48
CA ILE A 1096 -9.03 12.15 8.50
C ILE A 1096 -10.26 11.29 8.80
N VAL A 1097 -10.11 9.98 8.63
CA VAL A 1097 -11.15 9.00 8.94
C VAL A 1097 -10.67 8.08 10.06
N PHE A 1098 -11.43 8.01 11.14
CA PHE A 1098 -11.14 7.16 12.30
C PHE A 1098 -11.27 5.67 11.99
N MET A 1099 -10.40 4.87 12.60
CA MET A 1099 -10.45 3.41 12.60
C MET A 1099 -10.57 2.89 14.04
N PRO A 1100 -11.62 2.12 14.37
CA PRO A 1100 -11.76 1.53 15.69
C PRO A 1100 -10.57 0.64 16.07
N VAL A 1101 -9.90 0.95 17.18
CA VAL A 1101 -8.70 0.22 17.65
C VAL A 1101 -8.98 -1.25 17.93
N SER A 1102 -10.23 -1.61 18.24
CA SER A 1102 -10.67 -3.00 18.46
C SER A 1102 -10.61 -3.88 17.21
N LEU A 1103 -10.50 -3.29 16.02
CA LEU A 1103 -10.34 -4.01 14.74
C LEU A 1103 -8.87 -4.21 14.35
N ILE A 1104 -7.94 -3.57 15.07
CA ILE A 1104 -6.53 -3.55 14.75
C ILE A 1104 -5.83 -4.71 15.46
N GLY A 1105 -5.24 -5.61 14.67
CA GLY A 1105 -4.49 -6.75 15.17
C GLY A 1105 -3.07 -6.36 15.58
N GLN A 1106 -2.60 -6.89 16.72
CA GLN A 1106 -1.20 -6.76 17.16
C GLN A 1106 -0.33 -7.87 16.57
N ASN A 1107 0.98 -7.61 16.47
CA ASN A 1107 1.99 -8.54 15.94
C ASN A 1107 1.63 -9.12 14.55
N GLN A 1108 1.04 -8.31 13.70
CA GLN A 1108 0.57 -8.74 12.38
C GLN A 1108 0.39 -7.54 11.44
N THR A 1109 0.19 -7.83 10.15
CA THR A 1109 -0.15 -6.82 9.15
C THR A 1109 -1.65 -6.52 9.17
N ASN A 1110 -1.99 -5.24 9.19
CA ASN A 1110 -3.36 -4.74 9.05
C ASN A 1110 -3.54 -4.14 7.66
N TYR A 1111 -4.76 -4.20 7.15
CA TYR A 1111 -5.09 -3.77 5.79
C TYR A 1111 -6.22 -2.75 5.80
N VAL A 1112 -6.14 -1.80 4.87
CA VAL A 1112 -7.12 -0.74 4.68
C VAL A 1112 -7.53 -0.67 3.22
N GLN A 1113 -8.80 -0.39 2.98
CA GLN A 1113 -9.35 -0.06 1.67
C GLN A 1113 -10.09 1.27 1.76
N ILE A 1114 -9.70 2.23 0.94
CA ILE A 1114 -10.36 3.53 0.88
C ILE A 1114 -10.91 3.79 -0.52
N ASN A 1115 -12.08 4.42 -0.58
CA ASN A 1115 -12.67 4.85 -1.84
C ASN A 1115 -13.25 6.25 -1.72
N THR A 1116 -13.09 7.03 -2.78
CA THR A 1116 -13.75 8.31 -2.97
C THR A 1116 -14.86 8.16 -4.03
N GLY A 1117 -15.80 9.09 -4.09
CA GLY A 1117 -16.86 9.06 -5.08
C GLY A 1117 -17.66 10.35 -5.13
N THR A 1118 -18.49 10.47 -6.16
CA THR A 1118 -19.45 11.59 -6.31
C THR A 1118 -20.82 11.25 -5.72
N ASN A 1119 -21.11 9.97 -5.52
CA ASN A 1119 -22.27 9.45 -4.81
C ASN A 1119 -21.99 8.00 -4.33
N GLU A 1120 -23.01 7.32 -3.82
CA GLU A 1120 -22.89 5.96 -3.27
C GLU A 1120 -22.61 4.84 -4.29
N THR A 1121 -22.83 5.07 -5.59
CA THR A 1121 -22.62 4.07 -6.66
C THR A 1121 -21.43 4.39 -7.57
N TYR A 1122 -21.06 5.66 -7.69
CA TYR A 1122 -19.99 6.13 -8.56
C TYR A 1122 -18.72 6.42 -7.75
N PHE A 1123 -17.84 5.42 -7.68
CA PHE A 1123 -16.54 5.53 -7.04
C PHE A 1123 -15.47 6.04 -8.02
N THR A 1124 -14.66 6.99 -7.56
CA THR A 1124 -13.57 7.62 -8.29
C THR A 1124 -12.19 7.08 -7.89
N GLY A 1125 -12.15 6.10 -6.97
CA GLY A 1125 -10.92 5.49 -6.48
C GLY A 1125 -10.40 6.16 -5.20
N GLY A 1126 -9.23 5.75 -4.72
CA GLY A 1126 -8.56 6.36 -3.58
C GLY A 1126 -7.15 6.82 -3.93
N SER A 1127 -6.68 7.86 -3.25
CA SER A 1127 -5.37 8.43 -3.48
C SER A 1127 -4.23 7.48 -3.08
N PRO A 1128 -3.19 7.33 -3.91
CA PRO A 1128 -1.98 6.60 -3.56
C PRO A 1128 -1.20 7.23 -2.40
N ASP A 1129 -1.36 8.54 -2.15
CA ASP A 1129 -0.65 9.27 -1.10
C ASP A 1129 -1.31 9.14 0.28
N SER A 1130 -2.48 8.50 0.34
CA SER A 1130 -3.17 8.17 1.59
C SER A 1130 -2.30 7.25 2.46
N LYS A 1131 -2.40 7.36 3.78
CA LYS A 1131 -1.64 6.57 4.76
C LYS A 1131 -2.41 6.38 6.05
N VAL A 1132 -1.96 5.44 6.88
CA VAL A 1132 -2.44 5.26 8.24
C VAL A 1132 -1.54 6.03 9.20
N ILE A 1133 -2.17 6.72 10.14
CA ILE A 1133 -1.52 7.32 11.30
C ILE A 1133 -2.06 6.60 12.53
N TYR A 1134 -1.19 6.03 13.35
CA TYR A 1134 -1.61 5.31 14.55
C TYR A 1134 -0.75 5.68 15.75
N THR A 1135 -1.36 5.66 16.92
CA THR A 1135 -0.73 5.97 18.19
C THR A 1135 -0.77 4.73 19.07
N ILE A 1136 0.38 4.37 19.64
CA ILE A 1136 0.52 3.27 20.59
C ILE A 1136 0.87 3.80 21.98
N LYS A 1137 0.55 2.98 22.98
CA LYS A 1137 0.94 3.15 24.38
C LYS A 1137 2.10 2.21 24.71
N ILE A 1138 3.10 2.76 25.39
CA ILE A 1138 4.25 2.01 25.91
C ILE A 1138 4.53 2.38 27.37
N LYS A 1139 5.18 1.48 28.11
CA LYS A 1139 5.58 1.73 29.49
C LYS A 1139 6.92 2.45 29.51
N GLY A 1140 6.97 3.61 30.18
CA GLY A 1140 8.21 4.35 30.44
C GLY A 1140 8.87 3.95 31.77
N ILE A 1141 8.59 2.75 32.28
CA ILE A 1141 8.97 2.29 33.61
C ILE A 1141 9.41 0.82 33.55
N ALA A 1142 10.68 0.58 33.87
CA ALA A 1142 11.18 -0.74 34.22
C ALA A 1142 10.93 -1.02 35.71
N SER A 1143 10.27 -2.14 36.02
CA SER A 1143 10.08 -2.64 37.39
C SER A 1143 11.42 -2.98 38.06
N TYR A 1144 11.39 -3.31 39.35
CA TYR A 1144 12.57 -3.81 40.07
C TYR A 1144 13.18 -5.02 39.34
N GLY A 1145 14.46 -4.92 38.98
CA GLY A 1145 15.22 -5.99 38.35
C GLY A 1145 15.70 -7.06 39.34
N GLU A 1146 16.46 -8.03 38.84
CA GLU A 1146 17.15 -9.01 39.68
C GLU A 1146 18.05 -8.33 40.70
N ILE A 1147 18.29 -9.00 41.83
CA ILE A 1147 19.20 -8.51 42.87
C ILE A 1147 20.62 -8.56 42.30
N SER A 1148 21.39 -7.48 42.47
CA SER A 1148 22.78 -7.38 41.99
C SER A 1148 23.71 -6.88 43.10
N PRO A 1149 25.02 -7.23 43.07
CA PRO A 1149 25.97 -6.86 44.12
C PRO A 1149 26.34 -5.37 44.14
N LYS A 1150 26.11 -4.63 43.05
CA LYS A 1150 26.38 -3.18 42.94
C LYS A 1150 25.30 -2.43 42.16
N ALA A 1151 25.38 -1.10 42.18
CA ALA A 1151 24.40 -0.19 41.59
C ALA A 1151 25.06 1.14 41.19
N ASP A 1152 26.08 1.07 40.35
CA ASP A 1152 26.94 2.21 39.98
C ASP A 1152 26.38 2.94 38.75
N GLY A 1153 25.84 2.19 37.78
CA GLY A 1153 25.38 2.71 36.49
C GLY A 1153 26.49 2.94 35.46
N CYS A 1154 26.15 3.50 34.30
CA CYS A 1154 27.09 3.79 33.21
C CYS A 1154 26.63 4.94 32.29
N GLU A 1155 27.55 5.33 31.40
CA GLU A 1155 27.24 6.13 30.21
C GLU A 1155 26.83 5.20 29.04
N TRP A 1156 25.55 5.21 28.70
CA TRP A 1156 24.94 4.44 27.62
C TRP A 1156 25.09 5.13 26.25
N VAL A 1157 25.56 4.38 25.27
CA VAL A 1157 25.46 4.71 23.84
C VAL A 1157 24.27 3.96 23.26
N VAL A 1158 23.25 4.67 22.80
CA VAL A 1158 21.98 4.08 22.37
C VAL A 1158 21.71 4.43 20.90
N GLU A 1159 21.52 3.43 20.06
CA GLU A 1159 21.10 3.62 18.66
C GLU A 1159 19.58 3.87 18.59
N GLN A 1160 19.18 4.86 17.79
CA GLN A 1160 17.77 5.29 17.65
C GLN A 1160 17.21 4.94 16.27
N TYR A 1161 15.88 4.97 16.12
CA TYR A 1161 15.16 4.67 14.86
C TYR A 1161 15.63 5.47 13.63
N ASN A 1162 16.21 6.65 13.84
CA ASN A 1162 16.74 7.51 12.78
C ASN A 1162 18.18 7.18 12.37
N GLY A 1163 18.78 6.11 12.92
CA GLY A 1163 20.15 5.69 12.68
C GLY A 1163 21.22 6.53 13.43
N ASN A 1164 20.82 7.48 14.28
CA ASN A 1164 21.75 8.26 15.09
C ASN A 1164 21.96 7.64 16.48
N ASN A 1165 23.17 7.79 17.01
CA ASN A 1165 23.49 7.37 18.37
C ASN A 1165 23.32 8.52 19.37
N ALA A 1166 22.71 8.23 20.51
CA ALA A 1166 22.62 9.13 21.67
C ALA A 1166 23.54 8.65 22.79
N THR A 1167 24.09 9.59 23.56
CA THR A 1167 24.86 9.28 24.77
C THR A 1167 24.10 9.75 26.00
N ILE A 1168 23.84 8.84 26.95
CA ILE A 1168 22.97 9.07 28.11
C ILE A 1168 23.60 8.47 29.36
N LYS A 1169 23.70 9.25 30.44
CA LYS A 1169 24.19 8.80 31.73
C LYS A 1169 23.04 8.29 32.58
N ILE A 1170 23.15 7.04 33.04
CA ILE A 1170 22.17 6.39 33.91
C ILE A 1170 22.95 5.80 35.10
N PRO A 1171 22.91 6.42 36.31
CA PRO A 1171 22.13 7.60 36.70
C PRO A 1171 22.65 8.91 36.09
N SER A 1172 21.83 9.97 36.12
CA SER A 1172 22.18 11.27 35.54
C SER A 1172 23.42 11.93 36.14
N ASP A 1173 23.74 11.61 37.40
CA ASP A 1173 24.91 12.07 38.14
C ASP A 1173 26.11 11.12 38.04
N TYR A 1174 26.07 10.14 37.14
CA TYR A 1174 27.16 9.21 36.91
C TYR A 1174 28.45 9.93 36.48
N ASN A 1175 29.50 9.72 37.27
CA ASN A 1175 30.82 10.35 37.11
C ASN A 1175 31.96 9.34 36.85
N GLY A 1176 31.61 8.07 36.63
CA GLY A 1176 32.59 7.01 36.33
C GLY A 1176 33.02 6.97 34.86
N THR A 1177 33.82 5.96 34.50
CA THR A 1177 34.32 5.74 33.13
C THR A 1177 33.74 4.52 32.42
N LYS A 1178 32.90 3.71 33.09
CA LYS A 1178 32.14 2.59 32.49
C LYS A 1178 31.17 3.13 31.43
N THR A 1179 31.23 2.54 30.24
CA THR A 1179 30.34 2.79 29.10
C THR A 1179 29.53 1.54 28.80
N CYS A 1180 28.24 1.71 28.51
CA CYS A 1180 27.32 0.66 28.08
C CYS A 1180 26.81 0.95 26.66
N GLU A 1181 26.32 -0.06 25.95
CA GLU A 1181 25.83 0.08 24.59
C GLU A 1181 24.50 -0.66 24.40
N PHE A 1182 23.57 -0.02 23.70
CA PHE A 1182 22.34 -0.60 23.19
C PHE A 1182 22.21 -0.24 21.71
N SER A 1183 22.60 -1.14 20.83
CA SER A 1183 22.57 -0.94 19.37
C SER A 1183 22.15 -2.20 18.63
N SER A 1184 21.76 -2.03 17.37
CA SER A 1184 21.48 -3.12 16.42
C SER A 1184 22.68 -4.05 16.22
N ALA A 1185 23.90 -3.54 16.44
CA ALA A 1185 25.14 -4.31 16.32
C ALA A 1185 25.46 -5.12 17.58
N GLN A 1186 25.28 -4.53 18.77
CA GLN A 1186 25.59 -5.18 20.04
C GLN A 1186 24.87 -4.54 21.23
N ILE A 1187 24.63 -5.36 22.26
CA ILE A 1187 24.17 -4.91 23.57
C ILE A 1187 25.25 -5.26 24.59
N VAL A 1188 25.80 -4.25 25.26
CA VAL A 1188 26.93 -4.41 26.20
C VAL A 1188 26.65 -3.65 27.49
N TYR A 1189 26.58 -4.36 28.61
CA TYR A 1189 26.37 -3.78 29.95
C TYR A 1189 26.89 -4.74 31.04
N ASP A 1190 26.92 -4.26 32.29
CA ASP A 1190 27.38 -5.06 33.44
C ASP A 1190 26.20 -5.76 34.12
N HIS A 1191 26.09 -7.08 33.96
CA HIS A 1191 25.03 -7.88 34.57
C HIS A 1191 25.06 -7.89 36.11
N ASP A 1192 26.21 -7.54 36.73
CA ASP A 1192 26.33 -7.44 38.18
C ASP A 1192 25.92 -6.06 38.72
N ASP A 1193 25.47 -5.13 37.86
CA ASP A 1193 25.00 -3.79 38.23
C ASP A 1193 23.49 -3.67 38.10
N SER A 1194 22.80 -3.46 39.23
CA SER A 1194 21.34 -3.37 39.26
C SER A 1194 20.79 -2.16 38.48
N ILE A 1195 21.56 -1.07 38.34
CA ILE A 1195 21.13 0.07 37.51
C ILE A 1195 21.22 -0.31 36.05
N ASP A 1196 22.31 -0.93 35.61
CA ASP A 1196 22.50 -1.35 34.22
C ASP A 1196 21.40 -2.36 33.82
N ASN A 1197 21.11 -3.33 34.69
CA ASN A 1197 20.03 -4.31 34.53
C ASN A 1197 18.64 -3.66 34.40
N ALA A 1198 18.36 -2.61 35.19
CA ALA A 1198 17.09 -1.91 35.09
C ALA A 1198 17.04 -0.94 33.89
N ALA A 1199 18.19 -0.37 33.49
CA ALA A 1199 18.32 0.49 32.33
C ALA A 1199 18.09 -0.28 31.03
N ILE A 1200 18.66 -1.49 30.89
CA ILE A 1200 18.44 -2.32 29.70
C ILE A 1200 16.96 -2.69 29.55
N LEU A 1201 16.27 -3.02 30.64
CA LEU A 1201 14.83 -3.31 30.62
C LEU A 1201 14.01 -2.10 30.17
N LEU A 1202 14.40 -0.88 30.55
CA LEU A 1202 13.75 0.33 30.07
C LEU A 1202 14.04 0.56 28.57
N LEU A 1203 15.29 0.42 28.13
CA LEU A 1203 15.66 0.61 26.72
C LEU A 1203 14.97 -0.41 25.81
N GLN A 1204 14.83 -1.66 26.26
CA GLN A 1204 14.05 -2.69 25.57
C GLN A 1204 12.54 -2.38 25.53
N GLN A 1205 12.00 -1.63 26.49
CA GLN A 1205 10.60 -1.16 26.41
C GLN A 1205 10.42 0.00 25.42
N LEU A 1206 11.50 0.76 25.16
CA LEU A 1206 11.52 1.86 24.20
C LEU A 1206 11.87 1.39 22.78
N ASP A 1207 12.43 0.21 22.62
CA ASP A 1207 12.58 -0.53 21.37
C ASP A 1207 11.30 -1.35 21.11
N VAL A 1208 10.34 -0.70 20.46
CA VAL A 1208 9.03 -1.27 20.14
C VAL A 1208 9.12 -2.24 18.96
N THR A 1209 10.00 -1.98 18.01
CA THR A 1209 10.16 -2.79 16.81
C THR A 1209 10.97 -4.08 17.04
N GLY A 1210 11.75 -4.12 18.12
CA GLY A 1210 12.60 -5.25 18.50
C GLY A 1210 13.86 -5.36 17.63
N ASP A 1211 14.29 -4.27 17.01
CA ASP A 1211 15.48 -4.22 16.14
C ASP A 1211 16.75 -3.77 16.89
N ASN A 1212 16.67 -3.70 18.23
CA ASN A 1212 17.67 -3.15 19.15
C ASN A 1212 18.00 -1.67 18.85
N ARG A 1213 17.03 -0.92 18.33
CA ARG A 1213 17.04 0.54 18.28
C ARG A 1213 15.84 1.06 19.01
N ILE A 1214 16.02 2.15 19.75
CA ILE A 1214 14.88 2.75 20.42
C ILE A 1214 14.05 3.57 19.42
N ASP A 1215 12.72 3.44 19.51
CA ASP A 1215 11.74 4.09 18.63
C ASP A 1215 11.38 5.51 19.07
N ILE A 1216 12.16 6.05 19.99
CA ILE A 1216 12.04 7.41 20.50
C ILE A 1216 13.39 8.13 20.41
N ALA A 1217 13.37 9.37 19.96
CA ALA A 1217 14.57 10.20 19.97
C ALA A 1217 14.82 10.75 21.39
N ILE A 1218 15.94 10.38 22.02
CA ILE A 1218 16.32 10.81 23.38
C ILE A 1218 17.79 11.25 23.42
N ASP A 1219 18.12 12.17 24.33
CA ASP A 1219 19.50 12.54 24.66
C ASP A 1219 19.63 12.97 26.13
N GLN A 1220 20.86 13.15 26.63
CA GLN A 1220 21.13 13.53 28.02
C GLN A 1220 20.52 14.87 28.45
N THR A 1221 20.30 15.78 27.50
CA THR A 1221 19.67 17.10 27.76
C THR A 1221 18.16 17.05 27.70
N ASN A 1222 17.60 15.90 27.32
CA ASN A 1222 16.22 15.73 26.89
C ASN A 1222 15.41 14.79 27.78
N ILE A 1223 16.05 13.96 28.60
CA ILE A 1223 15.37 13.01 29.48
C ILE A 1223 15.93 13.06 30.91
N ASN A 1224 15.05 12.98 31.90
CA ASN A 1224 15.42 12.81 33.30
C ASN A 1224 14.97 11.45 33.79
N ILE A 1225 15.94 10.59 34.11
CA ILE A 1225 15.73 9.22 34.52
C ILE A 1225 15.73 9.17 36.04
N CYS A 1226 14.59 8.84 36.64
CA CYS A 1226 14.48 8.63 38.07
C CYS A 1226 14.78 7.17 38.41
N ILE A 1227 15.65 7.03 39.41
CA ILE A 1227 16.13 5.75 39.90
C ILE A 1227 15.69 5.60 41.35
N ILE A 1228 14.99 4.51 41.63
CA ILE A 1228 14.64 4.10 43.00
C ILE A 1228 15.41 2.82 43.28
N LYS A 1229 16.32 2.88 44.25
CA LYS A 1229 17.10 1.72 44.70
C LYS A 1229 16.51 1.19 46.01
N VAL A 1230 16.38 -0.12 46.10
CA VAL A 1230 16.17 -0.83 47.36
C VAL A 1230 17.46 -1.56 47.68
N THR A 1231 18.11 -1.15 48.76
CA THR A 1231 19.35 -1.74 49.27
C THR A 1231 19.04 -2.77 50.36
N ASP A 1232 20.07 -3.48 50.80
CA ASP A 1232 20.01 -4.39 51.95
C ASP A 1232 19.07 -5.58 51.76
N ILE A 1233 18.85 -5.99 50.50
CA ILE A 1233 18.04 -7.16 50.18
C ILE A 1233 18.88 -8.41 50.48
N PRO A 1234 18.48 -9.29 51.42
CA PRO A 1234 19.23 -10.51 51.70
C PRO A 1234 19.28 -11.40 50.47
N TRP A 1235 20.47 -11.90 50.12
CA TRP A 1235 20.59 -12.87 49.03
C TRP A 1235 19.98 -14.22 49.43
N MET A 1236 19.44 -14.95 48.45
CA MET A 1236 18.98 -16.33 48.67
C MET A 1236 20.05 -17.39 48.37
N TRP A 1237 21.32 -16.98 48.32
CA TRP A 1237 22.44 -17.87 47.99
C TRP A 1237 22.85 -18.64 49.26
N GLY A 1238 23.42 -19.83 49.06
CA GLY A 1238 23.57 -20.79 50.15
C GLY A 1238 22.29 -21.59 50.41
N PRO A 1239 22.21 -22.37 51.50
CA PRO A 1239 22.83 -22.01 52.76
C PRO A 1239 24.24 -22.55 52.95
N ALA A 1240 25.13 -21.72 53.50
CA ALA A 1240 26.36 -22.19 54.12
C ALA A 1240 26.03 -23.02 55.37
N ILE A 1241 26.82 -24.04 55.67
CA ILE A 1241 26.60 -24.94 56.79
C ILE A 1241 27.61 -24.63 57.89
N LEU A 1242 27.15 -23.98 58.96
CA LEU A 1242 27.91 -23.89 60.21
C LEU A 1242 27.87 -25.25 60.91
N LYS A 1243 29.04 -25.78 61.24
CA LYS A 1243 29.24 -27.06 61.92
C LYS A 1243 30.08 -26.81 63.17
N LEU A 1244 29.49 -27.01 64.34
CA LEU A 1244 30.21 -27.02 65.61
C LEU A 1244 30.52 -28.47 65.99
N GLU A 1245 31.80 -28.80 66.04
CA GLU A 1245 32.32 -30.08 66.48
C GLU A 1245 32.78 -29.97 67.94
N ILE A 1246 32.35 -30.92 68.78
CA ILE A 1246 32.76 -31.08 70.18
C ILE A 1246 33.38 -32.47 70.34
N TRP A 1247 34.58 -32.54 70.90
CA TRP A 1247 35.27 -33.81 71.15
C TRP A 1247 35.88 -33.87 72.55
N LYS A 1248 36.19 -35.09 72.98
CA LYS A 1248 36.76 -35.40 74.29
C LYS A 1248 37.83 -36.49 74.23
#